data_AF-A0A3M2STH1-F1
#
_entry.id   AF-A0A3M2STH1-F1
#
_cell.length_a   1.000
_cell.length_b   1.000
_cell.length_c   1.000
_cell.angle_alpha   90.00
_cell.angle_beta   90.00
_cell.angle_gamma   90.00
#
_symmetry.space_group_name_H-M   'P 1'
#
loop_
_entity.id
_entity.type
_entity.pdbx_description
1 polymer ?
#
loop_
_entity_poly.entity_id
_entity_poly.type
_entity_poly.pdbx_seq_one_letter_code
_entity_poly.pdbx_strand_id
1 'polypeptide(L)'
;MRLTSLFTCFLLAFLSPLVSGTRLIQTNSLNLCGDYGDGNANFTATYFSVTFTPNNRTLSFSFDGVSSISGKVEAELVLKAYGYTAMRKVLNPCEMNLNGLCPMRTGKIDVQGANLQLPESVVEKIPNIAYSVPDLDASVRIYINSTETHSAITCIEAHLSNGKTVYQAGVGWATAVISGLGLTASAITSGLGHSNTAAHVASNALSLFGFMQSQAMIGMTAVNMPPIVESWTQNFQWSMGIIRVGFMQTICTWYQRSTGGDPSTILSELSTTSVEVVKRKKRSLDSSVDAGAGLMKRTSENLLKRATDANPAKNKNIVVRGIERVGFRAGIESTNIFLTGLIFYAFFVCIVMLLVVLFKVLCEVLAKSGKMKSDKFQDFRNGWKIVARGILFRLTLIGYPQMCILCLWEFTRNDSPAEVLLAVIMLVSMTVSLGWASQKVIRLAKRSTTMHKNPAYILYSDPTCLNKWGFLYVQYRATAYYFVVPVLAYILVKAMFIGLSQPAWVVQAVAFVIIEAAMLIAVSVLRPWMDKKTNVYNIAIAVILFINAAFLLIFSNVFDQPGIVTGVMGVVFFVYNAVFALVLLLLVLIASVYAIVSKNPDTRYQPMRDDRGSFIKSQSQLTTELDALGATARGDMKSSPYQQSPFDDEAESFSSGNGANVGHQNLETGHTRQAPASPVDPSVPLFPSDGASRRGPTYENDNPFGRSPSPVNPGSALAANTYRAQNNPSPWQRGAGYDH
;
A
#
# COMPACT_ATOMS: atom_id res chain seq x y z
N MET A 1 -8.40 -26.17 -20.79
CA MET A 1 -9.87 -26.10 -20.61
C MET A 1 -10.33 -25.39 -19.33
N ARG A 2 -9.65 -25.49 -18.16
CA ARG A 2 -10.10 -24.76 -16.94
C ARG A 2 -9.78 -23.26 -16.94
N LEU A 3 -8.68 -22.84 -17.60
CA LEU A 3 -8.29 -21.42 -17.67
C LEU A 3 -9.21 -20.59 -18.58
N THR A 4 -9.71 -21.18 -19.66
CA THR A 4 -10.66 -20.55 -20.59
C THR A 4 -12.05 -20.40 -19.96
N SER A 5 -12.46 -21.31 -19.08
CA SER A 5 -13.71 -21.24 -18.31
C SER A 5 -13.70 -20.13 -17.25
N LEU A 6 -12.56 -19.91 -16.57
CA LEU A 6 -12.37 -18.78 -15.66
C LEU A 6 -12.36 -17.43 -16.40
N PHE A 7 -11.72 -17.37 -17.55
CA PHE A 7 -11.68 -16.15 -18.38
C PHE A 7 -13.07 -15.81 -18.94
N THR A 8 -13.87 -16.81 -19.31
CA THR A 8 -15.26 -16.63 -19.76
C THR A 8 -16.19 -16.24 -18.62
N CYS A 9 -16.01 -16.79 -17.40
CA CYS A 9 -16.75 -16.30 -16.22
C CYS A 9 -16.39 -14.85 -15.87
N PHE A 10 -15.12 -14.46 -16.02
CA PHE A 10 -14.68 -13.08 -15.80
C PHE A 10 -15.23 -12.13 -16.88
N LEU A 11 -15.29 -12.57 -18.14
CA LEU A 11 -15.93 -11.83 -19.24
C LEU A 11 -17.45 -11.70 -19.04
N LEU A 12 -18.11 -12.76 -18.55
CA LEU A 12 -19.55 -12.76 -18.24
C LEU A 12 -19.88 -11.84 -17.06
N ALA A 13 -18.98 -11.67 -16.10
CA ALA A 13 -19.12 -10.69 -15.02
C ALA A 13 -18.98 -9.23 -15.51
N PHE A 14 -18.23 -8.98 -16.59
CA PHE A 14 -18.20 -7.67 -17.27
C PHE A 14 -19.43 -7.40 -18.14
N LEU A 15 -20.20 -8.44 -18.47
CA LEU A 15 -21.44 -8.37 -19.26
C LEU A 15 -22.71 -8.22 -18.40
N SER A 16 -22.59 -8.10 -17.07
CA SER A 16 -23.74 -7.75 -16.24
C SER A 16 -24.33 -6.42 -16.73
N PRO A 17 -25.66 -6.33 -16.95
CA PRO A 17 -26.27 -5.10 -17.44
C PRO A 17 -25.87 -3.97 -16.49
N LEU A 18 -25.26 -2.92 -17.06
CA LEU A 18 -25.09 -1.64 -16.38
C LEU A 18 -26.50 -1.22 -15.97
N VAL A 19 -26.87 -1.48 -14.72
CA VAL A 19 -28.14 -1.03 -14.15
C VAL A 19 -28.12 0.48 -14.27
N SER A 20 -28.83 0.99 -15.28
CA SER A 20 -28.94 2.41 -15.55
C SER A 20 -29.84 2.98 -14.46
N GLY A 21 -29.22 3.37 -13.35
CA GLY A 21 -29.93 3.98 -12.23
C GLY A 21 -30.78 5.15 -12.72
N THR A 22 -31.96 5.30 -12.13
CA THR A 22 -32.88 6.40 -12.43
C THR A 22 -32.14 7.73 -12.32
N ARG A 23 -32.20 8.55 -13.38
CA ARG A 23 -31.64 9.90 -13.35
C ARG A 23 -32.43 10.69 -12.32
N LEU A 24 -31.75 11.25 -11.34
CA LEU A 24 -32.33 12.10 -10.32
C LEU A 24 -31.28 13.08 -9.79
N ILE A 25 -31.73 14.18 -9.21
CA ILE A 25 -30.93 15.06 -8.35
C ILE A 25 -31.70 15.18 -7.05
N GLN A 26 -31.08 14.84 -5.94
CA GLN A 26 -31.69 14.86 -4.63
C GLN A 26 -30.84 15.62 -3.60
N THR A 27 -31.46 16.05 -2.52
CA THR A 27 -30.81 16.61 -1.34
C THR A 27 -31.60 16.21 -0.11
N ASN A 28 -30.89 15.70 0.90
CA ASN A 28 -31.48 15.16 2.13
C ASN A 28 -30.97 15.88 3.39
N SER A 29 -30.14 16.90 3.21
CA SER A 29 -29.46 17.59 4.31
C SER A 29 -29.49 19.09 4.07
N LEU A 30 -29.78 19.83 5.14
CA LEU A 30 -29.88 21.27 5.13
C LEU A 30 -28.95 21.83 6.20
N ASN A 31 -27.97 22.62 5.79
CA ASN A 31 -26.96 23.19 6.68
C ASN A 31 -27.18 24.70 6.79
N LEU A 32 -26.91 25.27 7.97
CA LEU A 32 -26.85 26.73 8.12
C LEU A 32 -25.54 27.25 7.55
N CYS A 33 -25.56 28.40 6.87
CA CYS A 33 -24.34 29.02 6.38
C CYS A 33 -23.51 29.54 7.56
N GLY A 34 -22.19 29.28 7.55
CA GLY A 34 -21.29 29.58 8.66
C GLY A 34 -21.24 31.04 9.14
N ASP A 35 -21.67 32.02 8.34
CA ASP A 35 -21.70 33.44 8.72
C ASP A 35 -22.86 33.79 9.67
N TYR A 36 -23.88 32.94 9.77
CA TYR A 36 -25.11 33.15 10.57
C TYR A 36 -25.29 32.11 11.68
N GLY A 37 -24.32 31.21 11.88
CA GLY A 37 -24.44 30.00 12.71
C GLY A 37 -24.09 30.15 14.19
N ASP A 38 -23.52 31.28 14.64
CA ASP A 38 -22.83 31.36 15.95
C ASP A 38 -23.61 32.05 17.08
N GLY A 39 -24.93 32.29 16.94
CA GLY A 39 -25.66 33.03 17.99
C GLY A 39 -27.17 32.87 18.08
N ASN A 40 -27.91 32.75 16.98
CA ASN A 40 -29.38 32.58 16.99
C ASN A 40 -29.83 31.95 15.67
N ALA A 41 -30.01 30.63 15.64
CA ALA A 41 -30.57 29.96 14.47
C ALA A 41 -32.07 30.30 14.36
N ASN A 42 -32.39 31.34 13.59
CA ASN A 42 -33.79 31.77 13.39
C ASN A 42 -34.64 30.74 12.60
N PHE A 43 -33.98 29.72 12.07
CA PHE A 43 -34.58 28.67 11.27
C PHE A 43 -33.83 27.36 11.52
N THR A 44 -34.55 26.31 11.87
CA THR A 44 -34.00 24.97 12.10
C THR A 44 -34.86 23.94 11.38
N ALA A 45 -34.25 23.05 10.61
CA ALA A 45 -34.95 21.98 9.89
C ALA A 45 -34.63 20.63 10.53
N THR A 46 -35.67 19.87 10.88
CA THR A 46 -35.54 18.50 11.40
C THR A 46 -35.48 17.49 10.27
N TYR A 47 -36.25 17.74 9.20
CA TYR A 47 -36.28 16.91 8.01
C TYR A 47 -36.33 17.78 6.76
N PHE A 48 -35.48 17.47 5.79
CA PHE A 48 -35.45 18.15 4.51
C PHE A 48 -35.09 17.14 3.43
N SER A 49 -36.01 16.94 2.48
CA SER A 49 -35.80 16.07 1.33
C SER A 49 -36.36 16.74 0.10
N VAL A 50 -35.53 16.92 -0.93
CA VAL A 50 -35.95 17.39 -2.25
C VAL A 50 -35.39 16.43 -3.27
N THR A 51 -36.23 15.88 -4.12
CA THR A 51 -35.87 14.96 -5.20
C THR A 51 -36.45 15.46 -6.51
N PHE A 52 -35.58 15.71 -7.48
CA PHE A 52 -35.92 16.08 -8.84
C PHE A 52 -35.70 14.90 -9.78
N THR A 53 -36.75 14.51 -10.49
CA THR A 53 -36.70 13.45 -11.51
C THR A 53 -36.89 14.05 -12.90
N PRO A 54 -35.84 14.13 -13.75
CA PRO A 54 -35.95 14.72 -15.09
C PRO A 54 -36.94 14.01 -16.01
N ASN A 55 -37.11 12.68 -15.89
CA ASN A 55 -37.99 11.90 -16.77
C ASN A 55 -39.46 12.36 -16.70
N ASN A 56 -39.92 12.69 -15.49
CA ASN A 56 -41.31 13.11 -15.25
C ASN A 56 -41.41 14.62 -14.93
N ARG A 57 -40.29 15.37 -15.03
CA ARG A 57 -40.17 16.80 -14.67
C ARG A 57 -40.72 17.14 -13.27
N THR A 58 -40.72 16.17 -12.37
CA THR A 58 -41.29 16.29 -11.03
C THR A 58 -40.22 16.62 -10.01
N LEU A 59 -40.46 17.67 -9.24
CA LEU A 59 -39.72 18.05 -8.05
C LEU A 59 -40.59 17.71 -6.83
N SER A 60 -40.25 16.61 -6.18
CA SER A 60 -40.86 16.17 -4.93
C SER A 60 -40.09 16.80 -3.78
N PHE A 61 -40.76 17.50 -2.88
CA PHE A 61 -40.13 18.07 -1.70
C PHE A 61 -40.93 17.77 -0.43
N SER A 62 -40.21 17.59 0.66
CA SER A 62 -40.76 17.35 1.99
C SER A 62 -39.89 18.06 2.99
N PHE A 63 -40.52 18.80 3.90
CA PHE A 63 -39.83 19.71 4.80
C PHE A 63 -40.55 19.74 6.15
N ASP A 64 -39.81 19.50 7.22
CA ASP A 64 -40.25 19.68 8.61
C ASP A 64 -39.21 20.55 9.32
N GLY A 65 -39.65 21.70 9.81
CA GLY A 65 -38.78 22.63 10.50
C GLY A 65 -39.53 23.59 11.42
N VAL A 66 -38.76 24.32 12.22
CA VAL A 66 -39.23 25.37 13.11
C VAL A 66 -38.60 26.69 12.68
N SER A 67 -39.43 27.71 12.52
CA SER A 67 -38.98 29.06 12.23
C SER A 67 -39.36 30.00 13.37
N SER A 68 -38.42 30.85 13.77
CA SER A 68 -38.67 32.02 14.64
C SER A 68 -38.74 33.33 13.84
N ILE A 69 -38.68 33.26 12.51
CA ILE A 69 -38.83 34.43 11.63
C ILE A 69 -40.32 34.79 11.50
N SER A 70 -40.63 36.07 11.69
CA SER A 70 -41.96 36.65 11.51
C SER A 70 -41.89 37.82 10.52
N GLY A 71 -42.78 37.84 9.54
CA GLY A 71 -42.89 38.94 8.57
C GLY A 71 -42.88 38.49 7.11
N LYS A 72 -42.80 39.47 6.21
CA LYS A 72 -42.64 39.24 4.77
C LYS A 72 -41.16 39.06 4.44
N VAL A 73 -40.86 38.02 3.67
CA VAL A 73 -39.47 37.63 3.33
C VAL A 73 -39.34 37.40 1.84
N GLU A 74 -38.13 37.65 1.33
CA GLU A 74 -37.69 37.28 -0.01
C GLU A 74 -36.65 36.17 0.10
N ALA A 75 -36.74 35.16 -0.77
CA ALA A 75 -35.79 34.06 -0.82
C ALA A 75 -34.89 34.19 -2.05
N GLU A 76 -33.61 34.52 -1.86
CA GLU A 76 -32.62 34.52 -2.92
C GLU A 76 -31.95 33.15 -3.04
N LEU A 77 -32.19 32.48 -4.16
CA LEU A 77 -31.66 31.17 -4.48
C LEU A 77 -30.40 31.29 -5.35
N VAL A 78 -29.28 30.80 -4.83
CA VAL A 78 -27.96 30.79 -5.47
C VAL A 78 -27.51 29.35 -5.66
N LEU A 79 -27.62 28.83 -6.89
CA LEU A 79 -27.09 27.53 -7.25
C LEU A 79 -25.58 27.65 -7.53
N LYS A 80 -24.78 26.97 -6.71
CA LYS A 80 -23.35 26.80 -6.93
C LYS A 80 -23.07 25.39 -7.45
N ALA A 81 -22.33 25.30 -8.54
CA ALA A 81 -21.84 24.04 -9.10
C ALA A 81 -20.33 24.15 -9.30
N TYR A 82 -19.57 23.22 -8.73
CA TYR A 82 -18.11 23.22 -8.71
C TYR A 82 -17.56 24.59 -8.29
N GLY A 83 -18.11 25.18 -7.22
CA GLY A 83 -17.71 26.51 -6.72
C GLY A 83 -17.97 27.70 -7.66
N TYR A 84 -18.62 27.52 -8.82
CA TYR A 84 -19.11 28.57 -9.69
C TYR A 84 -20.61 28.81 -9.47
N THR A 85 -21.07 30.07 -9.51
CA THR A 85 -22.49 30.39 -9.37
C THR A 85 -23.19 30.19 -10.72
N ALA A 86 -23.88 29.05 -10.87
CA ALA A 86 -24.55 28.66 -12.10
C ALA A 86 -25.89 29.41 -12.30
N MET A 87 -26.59 29.74 -11.23
CA MET A 87 -27.86 30.45 -11.29
C MET A 87 -28.07 31.28 -10.02
N ARG A 88 -28.64 32.47 -10.18
CA ARG A 88 -29.13 33.32 -9.10
C ARG A 88 -30.57 33.72 -9.44
N LYS A 89 -31.52 33.45 -8.54
CA LYS A 89 -32.93 33.79 -8.73
C LYS A 89 -33.54 34.24 -7.41
N VAL A 90 -34.17 35.41 -7.41
CA VAL A 90 -34.95 35.88 -6.26
C VAL A 90 -36.37 35.35 -6.42
N LEU A 91 -36.88 34.75 -5.35
CA LEU A 91 -38.23 34.19 -5.25
C LEU A 91 -38.97 34.96 -4.17
N ASN A 92 -40.11 35.54 -4.51
CA ASN A 92 -41.01 36.16 -3.55
C ASN A 92 -42.13 35.16 -3.20
N PRO A 93 -42.14 34.56 -1.99
CA PRO A 93 -43.15 33.58 -1.59
C PRO A 93 -44.58 34.15 -1.60
N CYS A 94 -44.72 35.46 -1.43
CA CYS A 94 -46.00 36.17 -1.46
C CYS A 94 -46.59 36.24 -2.88
N GLU A 95 -45.76 36.39 -3.91
CA GLU A 95 -46.20 36.40 -5.31
C GLU A 95 -46.51 35.00 -5.82
N MET A 96 -45.90 33.98 -5.21
CA MET A 96 -46.06 32.57 -5.60
C MET A 96 -47.24 31.87 -4.90
N ASN A 97 -47.99 32.56 -4.03
CA ASN A 97 -49.10 32.00 -3.23
C ASN A 97 -48.71 30.72 -2.46
N LEU A 98 -47.51 30.68 -1.90
CA LEU A 98 -47.03 29.55 -1.09
C LEU A 98 -47.56 29.65 0.35
N ASN A 99 -48.55 28.82 0.67
CA ASN A 99 -49.16 28.74 2.00
C ASN A 99 -48.11 28.47 3.09
N GLY A 100 -48.11 29.27 4.16
CA GLY A 100 -47.20 29.13 5.31
C GLY A 100 -45.86 29.86 5.18
N LEU A 101 -45.48 30.34 3.99
CA LEU A 101 -44.23 31.08 3.75
C LEU A 101 -44.45 32.60 3.57
N CYS A 102 -45.68 33.06 3.35
CA CYS A 102 -45.99 34.49 3.38
C CYS A 102 -47.37 34.80 4.01
N PRO A 103 -47.44 35.66 5.05
CA PRO A 103 -46.30 36.07 5.88
C PRO A 103 -45.75 34.85 6.64
N MET A 104 -44.42 34.75 6.76
CA MET A 104 -43.84 33.75 7.66
C MET A 104 -44.31 34.05 9.08
N ARG A 105 -44.78 33.01 9.78
CA ARG A 105 -45.18 33.07 11.19
C ARG A 105 -44.22 32.22 12.00
N THR A 106 -43.97 32.65 13.24
CA THR A 106 -43.22 31.84 14.19
C THR A 106 -43.97 30.55 14.50
N GLY A 107 -43.32 29.41 14.35
CA GLY A 107 -43.94 28.11 14.61
C GLY A 107 -43.34 26.97 13.80
N LYS A 108 -43.99 25.81 13.90
CA LYS A 108 -43.65 24.61 13.12
C LYS A 108 -44.20 24.75 11.70
N ILE A 109 -43.37 24.44 10.72
CA ILE A 109 -43.70 24.39 9.31
C ILE A 109 -43.53 22.94 8.88
N ASP A 110 -44.64 22.28 8.56
CA ASP A 110 -44.65 20.91 8.03
C ASP A 110 -45.24 20.93 6.61
N VAL A 111 -44.45 20.46 5.66
CA VAL A 111 -44.83 20.26 4.25
C VAL A 111 -44.53 18.82 3.90
N GLN A 112 -45.59 18.00 3.83
CA GLN A 112 -45.46 16.57 3.52
C GLN A 112 -45.71 16.30 2.04
N GLY A 113 -44.70 15.75 1.36
CA GLY A 113 -44.86 15.10 0.05
C GLY A 113 -45.39 15.98 -1.08
N ALA A 114 -45.06 17.27 -1.11
CA ALA A 114 -45.49 18.17 -2.17
C ALA A 114 -44.75 17.86 -3.48
N ASN A 115 -45.50 17.80 -4.59
CA ASN A 115 -44.95 17.57 -5.93
C ASN A 115 -45.18 18.80 -6.80
N LEU A 116 -44.10 19.35 -7.35
CA LEU A 116 -44.14 20.47 -8.28
C LEU A 116 -43.63 20.01 -9.64
N GLN A 117 -44.39 20.23 -10.71
CA GLN A 117 -43.87 20.04 -12.06
C GLN A 117 -43.09 21.26 -12.50
N LEU A 118 -41.83 21.07 -12.89
CA LEU A 118 -40.97 22.14 -13.37
C LEU A 118 -41.21 22.43 -14.87
N PRO A 119 -41.23 23.70 -15.30
CA PRO A 119 -41.26 24.07 -16.70
C PRO A 119 -40.05 23.50 -17.47
N GLU A 120 -40.26 23.12 -18.74
CA GLU A 120 -39.19 22.59 -19.62
C GLU A 120 -37.98 23.52 -19.70
N SER A 121 -38.22 24.84 -19.72
CA SER A 121 -37.16 25.86 -19.76
C SER A 121 -36.19 25.86 -18.57
N VAL A 122 -36.59 25.26 -17.43
CA VAL A 122 -35.70 25.07 -16.26
C VAL A 122 -34.93 23.76 -16.39
N VAL A 123 -35.57 22.71 -16.91
CA VAL A 123 -34.97 21.37 -17.06
C VAL A 123 -33.87 21.39 -18.12
N GLU A 124 -34.07 22.09 -19.23
CA GLU A 124 -33.09 22.21 -20.32
C GLU A 124 -31.80 22.94 -19.90
N LYS A 125 -31.87 23.82 -18.89
CA LYS A 125 -30.70 24.51 -18.35
C LYS A 125 -29.80 23.61 -17.51
N ILE A 126 -30.28 22.44 -17.10
CA ILE A 126 -29.49 21.48 -16.30
C ILE A 126 -28.70 20.59 -17.27
N PRO A 127 -27.37 20.69 -17.32
CA PRO A 127 -26.59 19.93 -18.28
C PRO A 127 -26.66 18.43 -17.95
N ASN A 128 -26.75 17.58 -18.98
CA ASN A 128 -26.86 16.13 -18.83
C ASN A 128 -25.73 15.49 -17.99
N ILE A 129 -24.57 16.14 -17.96
CA ILE A 129 -23.40 15.74 -17.16
C ILE A 129 -23.69 15.70 -15.65
N ALA A 130 -24.65 16.51 -15.16
CA ALA A 130 -25.04 16.54 -13.75
C ALA A 130 -25.66 15.20 -13.28
N TYR A 131 -26.25 14.42 -14.20
CA TYR A 131 -26.86 13.12 -13.89
C TYR A 131 -25.90 11.93 -14.09
N SER A 132 -24.74 12.15 -14.72
CA SER A 132 -23.79 11.07 -15.05
C SER A 132 -22.53 11.09 -14.18
N VAL A 133 -21.99 12.27 -13.85
CA VAL A 133 -20.76 12.39 -13.05
C VAL A 133 -21.02 12.02 -11.59
N PRO A 134 -20.34 11.00 -11.04
CA PRO A 134 -20.49 10.64 -9.63
C PRO A 134 -19.92 11.71 -8.70
N ASP A 135 -20.42 11.74 -7.46
CA ASP A 135 -20.01 12.69 -6.40
C ASP A 135 -20.07 14.16 -6.88
N LEU A 136 -21.24 14.55 -7.42
CA LEU A 136 -21.50 15.88 -7.93
C LEU A 136 -21.22 16.96 -6.86
N ASP A 137 -20.30 17.87 -7.14
CA ASP A 137 -20.06 19.04 -6.29
C ASP A 137 -21.03 20.17 -6.65
N ALA A 138 -22.26 20.09 -6.15
CA ALA A 138 -23.25 21.14 -6.31
C ALA A 138 -23.98 21.42 -4.99
N SER A 139 -24.34 22.68 -4.79
CA SER A 139 -25.03 23.14 -3.60
C SER A 139 -25.93 24.32 -3.93
N VAL A 140 -27.11 24.35 -3.35
CA VAL A 140 -28.02 25.49 -3.42
C VAL A 140 -27.90 26.25 -2.11
N ARG A 141 -27.57 27.54 -2.20
CA ARG A 141 -27.64 28.47 -1.06
C ARG A 141 -28.89 29.30 -1.19
N ILE A 142 -29.67 29.37 -0.12
CA ILE A 142 -30.90 30.14 -0.03
C ILE A 142 -30.67 31.20 1.03
N TYR A 143 -30.66 32.47 0.63
CA TYR A 143 -30.64 33.61 1.53
C TYR A 143 -32.07 34.06 1.77
N ILE A 144 -32.51 34.08 3.03
CA ILE A 144 -33.81 34.60 3.42
C ILE A 144 -33.61 36.04 3.88
N ASN A 145 -34.10 36.98 3.10
CA ASN A 145 -33.97 38.41 3.32
C ASN A 145 -35.31 39.00 3.76
N SER A 146 -35.29 40.04 4.59
CA SER A 146 -36.49 40.84 4.90
C SER A 146 -36.88 41.70 3.70
N THR A 147 -38.17 41.78 3.36
CA THR A 147 -38.65 42.69 2.29
C THR A 147 -38.54 44.17 2.68
N GLU A 148 -38.52 44.49 3.98
CA GLU A 148 -38.53 45.88 4.46
C GLU A 148 -37.13 46.47 4.55
N THR A 149 -36.16 45.68 5.03
CA THR A 149 -34.78 46.14 5.26
C THR A 149 -33.79 45.63 4.21
N HIS A 150 -34.21 44.70 3.33
CA HIS A 150 -33.35 43.93 2.41
C HIS A 150 -32.12 43.29 3.09
N SER A 151 -32.15 43.14 4.41
CA SER A 151 -31.09 42.50 5.18
C SER A 151 -31.29 40.99 5.22
N ALA A 152 -30.19 40.24 5.13
CA ALA A 152 -30.21 38.79 5.21
C ALA A 152 -30.45 38.35 6.66
N ILE A 153 -31.55 37.65 6.90
CA ILE A 153 -31.97 37.15 8.21
C ILE A 153 -31.28 35.82 8.50
N THR A 154 -31.27 34.92 7.52
CA THR A 154 -30.63 33.62 7.63
C THR A 154 -30.20 33.12 6.25
N CYS A 155 -29.19 32.25 6.25
CA CYS A 155 -28.70 31.59 5.06
C CYS A 155 -28.65 30.09 5.30
N ILE A 156 -29.13 29.36 4.29
CA ILE A 156 -29.27 27.93 4.34
C ILE A 156 -28.59 27.34 3.10
N GLU A 157 -27.83 26.26 3.26
CA GLU A 157 -27.14 25.55 2.20
C GLU A 157 -27.60 24.08 2.14
N ALA A 158 -28.07 23.66 0.97
CA ALA A 158 -28.42 22.28 0.66
C ALA A 158 -27.41 21.71 -0.35
N HIS A 159 -26.84 20.54 -0.07
CA HIS A 159 -25.95 19.85 -1.02
C HIS A 159 -26.74 18.95 -1.96
N LEU A 160 -26.46 19.06 -3.26
CA LEU A 160 -27.12 18.27 -4.29
C LEU A 160 -26.30 17.02 -4.58
N SER A 161 -26.98 15.89 -4.74
CA SER A 161 -26.40 14.60 -5.11
C SER A 161 -27.23 13.97 -6.22
N ASN A 162 -26.60 13.29 -7.16
CA ASN A 162 -27.29 12.49 -8.18
C ASN A 162 -27.40 11.00 -7.81
N GLY A 163 -27.11 10.65 -6.56
CA GLY A 163 -27.14 9.28 -6.05
C GLY A 163 -25.99 8.38 -6.54
N LYS A 164 -25.05 8.91 -7.32
CA LYS A 164 -23.88 8.17 -7.81
C LYS A 164 -22.64 8.58 -7.02
N THR A 165 -21.82 7.60 -6.65
CA THR A 165 -20.55 7.82 -5.96
C THR A 165 -19.46 6.89 -6.51
N VAL A 166 -18.22 7.37 -6.49
CA VAL A 166 -17.02 6.60 -6.78
C VAL A 166 -16.65 5.70 -5.60
N TYR A 167 -17.12 6.03 -4.39
CA TYR A 167 -16.89 5.19 -3.22
C TYR A 167 -17.77 3.96 -3.28
N GLN A 168 -17.15 2.79 -3.47
CA GLN A 168 -17.84 1.52 -3.52
C GLN A 168 -17.10 0.50 -2.66
N ALA A 169 -17.76 0.02 -1.60
CA ALA A 169 -17.17 -0.95 -0.68
C ALA A 169 -16.61 -2.20 -1.40
N GLY A 170 -17.27 -2.63 -2.47
CA GLY A 170 -16.81 -3.75 -3.30
C GLY A 170 -15.43 -3.52 -3.95
N VAL A 171 -15.10 -2.29 -4.36
CA VAL A 171 -13.79 -1.95 -4.93
C VAL A 171 -12.69 -2.09 -3.88
N GLY A 172 -12.95 -1.58 -2.65
CA GLY A 172 -12.03 -1.72 -1.53
C GLY A 172 -11.74 -3.18 -1.19
N TRP A 173 -12.76 -4.01 -1.01
CA TRP A 173 -12.56 -5.43 -0.68
C TRP A 173 -11.98 -6.26 -1.82
N ALA A 174 -12.37 -6.00 -3.08
CA ALA A 174 -11.79 -6.70 -4.22
C ALA A 174 -10.29 -6.41 -4.35
N THR A 175 -9.88 -5.15 -4.18
CA THR A 175 -8.47 -4.75 -4.21
C THR A 175 -7.67 -5.33 -3.04
N ALA A 176 -8.29 -5.45 -1.85
CA ALA A 176 -7.70 -6.13 -0.70
C ALA A 176 -7.44 -7.62 -0.95
N VAL A 177 -8.45 -8.33 -1.47
CA VAL A 177 -8.33 -9.76 -1.79
C VAL A 177 -7.26 -10.01 -2.84
N ILE A 178 -7.22 -9.20 -3.92
CA ILE A 178 -6.21 -9.37 -4.98
C ILE A 178 -4.79 -9.12 -4.44
N SER A 179 -4.61 -8.13 -3.58
CA SER A 179 -3.32 -7.87 -2.93
C SER A 179 -2.88 -9.05 -2.05
N GLY A 180 -3.81 -9.61 -1.28
CA GLY A 180 -3.57 -10.81 -0.46
C GLY A 180 -3.28 -12.07 -1.29
N LEU A 181 -3.99 -12.27 -2.41
CA LEU A 181 -3.75 -13.36 -3.35
C LEU A 181 -2.35 -13.27 -3.99
N GLY A 182 -1.89 -12.07 -4.33
CA GLY A 182 -0.54 -11.87 -4.88
C GLY A 182 0.56 -12.27 -3.88
N LEU A 183 0.41 -11.91 -2.61
CA LEU A 183 1.34 -12.32 -1.55
C LEU A 183 1.28 -13.83 -1.29
N THR A 184 0.09 -14.42 -1.30
CA THR A 184 -0.10 -15.86 -1.12
C THR A 184 0.48 -16.65 -2.30
N ALA A 185 0.28 -16.19 -3.53
CA ALA A 185 0.88 -16.78 -4.72
C ALA A 185 2.41 -16.77 -4.64
N SER A 186 3.00 -15.65 -4.23
CA SER A 186 4.45 -15.57 -3.98
C SER A 186 4.92 -16.58 -2.93
N ALA A 187 4.21 -16.73 -1.81
CA ALA A 187 4.56 -17.68 -0.76
C ALA A 187 4.51 -19.14 -1.28
N ILE A 188 3.47 -19.50 -2.03
CA ILE A 188 3.33 -20.83 -2.64
C ILE A 188 4.46 -21.09 -3.63
N THR A 189 4.72 -20.15 -4.56
CA THR A 189 5.79 -20.27 -5.56
C THR A 189 7.16 -20.38 -4.91
N SER A 190 7.41 -19.65 -3.81
CA SER A 190 8.64 -19.79 -3.01
C SER A 190 8.76 -21.19 -2.39
N GLY A 191 7.64 -21.73 -1.89
CA GLY A 191 7.57 -23.08 -1.32
C GLY A 191 7.79 -24.20 -2.34
N LEU A 192 7.50 -23.95 -3.61
CA LEU A 192 7.75 -24.88 -4.72
C LEU A 192 9.20 -24.83 -5.25
N GLY A 193 10.07 -24.01 -4.66
CA GLY A 193 11.49 -23.89 -5.05
C GLY A 193 11.79 -22.78 -6.07
N HIS A 194 10.79 -22.01 -6.50
CA HIS A 194 10.93 -20.93 -7.47
C HIS A 194 11.14 -19.56 -6.78
N SER A 195 12.29 -19.39 -6.14
CA SER A 195 12.60 -18.21 -5.32
C SER A 195 12.66 -16.90 -6.10
N ASN A 196 13.13 -16.91 -7.35
CA ASN A 196 13.24 -15.70 -8.18
C ASN A 196 11.86 -15.16 -8.59
N THR A 197 11.00 -16.05 -9.09
CA THR A 197 9.62 -15.67 -9.43
C THR A 197 8.86 -15.18 -8.20
N ALA A 198 9.02 -15.87 -7.06
CA ALA A 198 8.39 -15.49 -5.81
C ALA A 198 8.78 -14.07 -5.38
N ALA A 199 10.06 -13.69 -5.49
CA ALA A 199 10.55 -12.36 -5.17
C ALA A 199 9.92 -11.27 -6.07
N HIS A 200 9.82 -11.52 -7.38
CA HIS A 200 9.17 -10.59 -8.30
C HIS A 200 7.68 -10.40 -8.03
N VAL A 201 6.94 -11.49 -7.80
CA VAL A 201 5.51 -11.44 -7.50
C VAL A 201 5.26 -10.71 -6.17
N ALA A 202 6.06 -11.00 -5.14
CA ALA A 202 5.99 -10.28 -3.86
C ALA A 202 6.27 -8.79 -4.03
N SER A 203 7.31 -8.42 -4.79
CA SER A 203 7.65 -7.02 -5.03
C SER A 203 6.52 -6.29 -5.74
N ASN A 204 5.89 -6.90 -6.75
CA ASN A 204 4.79 -6.27 -7.49
C ASN A 204 3.54 -6.13 -6.61
N ALA A 205 3.22 -7.14 -5.80
CA ALA A 205 2.11 -7.10 -4.86
C ALA A 205 2.32 -6.04 -3.77
N LEU A 206 3.55 -5.91 -3.24
CA LEU A 206 3.90 -4.90 -2.25
C LEU A 206 3.80 -3.48 -2.82
N SER A 207 4.24 -3.27 -4.07
CA SER A 207 4.09 -1.98 -4.74
C SER A 207 2.62 -1.63 -5.03
N LEU A 208 1.77 -2.61 -5.38
CA LEU A 208 0.32 -2.39 -5.53
C LEU A 208 -0.30 -1.95 -4.20
N PHE A 209 0.02 -2.66 -3.12
CA PHE A 209 -0.46 -2.31 -1.78
C PHE A 209 0.06 -0.94 -1.33
N GLY A 210 1.35 -0.63 -1.56
CA GLY A 210 1.93 0.68 -1.27
C GLY A 210 1.28 1.81 -2.08
N PHE A 211 0.89 1.55 -3.33
CA PHE A 211 0.09 2.50 -4.11
C PHE A 211 -1.28 2.75 -3.46
N MET A 212 -1.99 1.73 -3.01
CA MET A 212 -3.28 1.90 -2.30
C MET A 212 -3.11 2.70 -1.01
N GLN A 213 -2.09 2.39 -0.20
CA GLN A 213 -1.74 3.17 0.99
C GLN A 213 -1.47 4.64 0.64
N SER A 214 -0.79 4.91 -0.48
CA SER A 214 -0.55 6.28 -0.92
C SER A 214 -1.82 7.04 -1.32
N GLN A 215 -2.79 6.37 -1.93
CA GLN A 215 -4.11 6.95 -2.21
C GLN A 215 -4.86 7.24 -0.92
N ALA A 216 -4.80 6.32 0.06
CA ALA A 216 -5.40 6.53 1.37
C ALA A 216 -4.75 7.70 2.12
N MET A 217 -3.41 7.82 2.09
CA MET A 217 -2.66 8.93 2.67
C MET A 217 -3.07 10.29 2.11
N ILE A 218 -3.36 10.39 0.80
CA ILE A 218 -3.89 11.61 0.17
C ILE A 218 -5.24 11.97 0.79
N GLY A 219 -6.12 10.98 0.96
CA GLY A 219 -7.42 11.17 1.62
C GLY A 219 -7.32 11.55 3.11
N MET A 220 -6.22 11.25 3.78
CA MET A 220 -5.97 11.62 5.17
C MET A 220 -5.39 13.04 5.34
N THR A 221 -5.07 13.73 4.25
CA THR A 221 -4.58 15.11 4.31
C THR A 221 -5.70 16.10 4.64
N ALA A 222 -5.38 17.17 5.38
CA ALA A 222 -6.33 18.20 5.77
C ALA A 222 -6.72 19.16 4.63
N VAL A 223 -6.14 18.97 3.44
CA VAL A 223 -6.45 19.75 2.25
C VAL A 223 -7.90 19.51 1.85
N ASN A 224 -8.63 20.59 1.55
CA ASN A 224 -9.98 20.49 1.03
C ASN A 224 -9.95 19.97 -0.41
N MET A 225 -10.55 18.80 -0.65
CA MET A 225 -10.50 18.13 -1.95
C MET A 225 -11.90 18.10 -2.57
N PRO A 226 -12.03 18.07 -3.90
CA PRO A 226 -13.32 17.83 -4.55
C PRO A 226 -13.96 16.53 -4.04
N PRO A 227 -15.30 16.47 -3.85
CA PRO A 227 -15.99 15.28 -3.34
C PRO A 227 -15.63 13.96 -4.05
N ILE A 228 -15.43 14.00 -5.37
CA ILE A 228 -15.00 12.83 -6.17
C ILE A 228 -13.62 12.28 -5.74
N VAL A 229 -12.68 13.15 -5.38
CA VAL A 229 -11.35 12.77 -4.89
C VAL A 229 -11.45 12.19 -3.48
N GLU A 230 -12.30 12.78 -2.63
CA GLU A 230 -12.57 12.26 -1.29
C GLU A 230 -13.17 10.84 -1.37
N SER A 231 -14.16 10.63 -2.24
CA SER A 231 -14.82 9.34 -2.44
C SER A 231 -13.87 8.31 -3.07
N TRP A 232 -13.03 8.71 -4.02
CA TRP A 232 -12.00 7.83 -4.60
C TRP A 232 -11.00 7.35 -3.53
N THR A 233 -10.44 8.27 -2.76
CA THR A 233 -9.44 7.94 -1.73
C THR A 233 -10.03 7.14 -0.56
N GLN A 234 -11.34 7.32 -0.29
CA GLN A 234 -12.06 6.53 0.72
C GLN A 234 -12.05 5.02 0.40
N ASN A 235 -12.03 4.62 -0.88
CA ASN A 235 -11.99 3.20 -1.28
C ASN A 235 -10.77 2.44 -0.75
N PHE A 236 -9.68 3.14 -0.43
CA PHE A 236 -8.41 2.54 -0.04
C PHE A 236 -8.11 2.66 1.46
N GLN A 237 -9.00 3.24 2.25
CA GLN A 237 -8.76 3.49 3.70
C GLN A 237 -8.65 2.19 4.51
N TRP A 238 -9.17 1.08 4.00
CA TRP A 238 -8.94 -0.26 4.56
C TRP A 238 -7.45 -0.62 4.63
N SER A 239 -6.62 -0.11 3.69
CA SER A 239 -5.16 -0.35 3.67
C SER A 239 -4.41 0.39 4.79
N MET A 240 -5.09 1.33 5.45
CA MET A 240 -4.64 2.07 6.62
C MET A 240 -5.37 1.63 7.91
N GLY A 241 -6.09 0.51 7.87
CA GLY A 241 -6.79 -0.05 9.03
C GLY A 241 -8.05 0.70 9.46
N ILE A 242 -8.54 1.66 8.67
CA ILE A 242 -9.77 2.42 8.98
C ILE A 242 -10.96 1.64 8.44
N ILE A 243 -11.48 0.72 9.26
CA ILE A 243 -12.61 -0.16 8.93
C ILE A 243 -13.61 -0.11 10.09
N ARG A 244 -14.87 0.19 9.80
CA ARG A 244 -15.91 0.25 10.83
C ARG A 244 -16.43 -1.14 11.17
N VAL A 245 -16.34 -1.50 12.45
CA VAL A 245 -16.97 -2.69 13.03
C VAL A 245 -17.68 -2.29 14.32
N GLY A 246 -19.00 -2.52 14.40
CA GLY A 246 -19.84 -1.96 15.47
C GLY A 246 -19.41 -2.35 16.89
N PHE A 247 -19.16 -3.63 17.15
CA PHE A 247 -18.71 -4.09 18.47
C PHE A 247 -17.33 -3.48 18.84
N MET A 248 -16.46 -3.33 17.84
CA MET A 248 -15.12 -2.78 18.05
C MET A 248 -15.19 -1.31 18.47
N GLN A 249 -16.09 -0.52 17.87
CA GLN A 249 -16.32 0.87 18.30
C GLN A 249 -16.77 0.95 19.76
N THR A 250 -17.58 0.00 20.21
CA THR A 250 -18.03 -0.08 21.62
C THR A 250 -16.85 -0.37 22.56
N ILE A 251 -15.97 -1.30 22.18
CA ILE A 251 -14.76 -1.61 22.94
C ILE A 251 -13.81 -0.41 22.97
N CYS A 252 -13.63 0.29 21.85
CA CYS A 252 -12.78 1.46 21.78
C CYS A 252 -13.26 2.56 22.74
N THR A 253 -14.54 2.92 22.66
CA THR A 253 -15.14 3.93 23.54
C THR A 253 -15.11 3.50 25.01
N TRP A 254 -15.27 2.21 25.32
CA TRP A 254 -15.11 1.69 26.68
C TRP A 254 -13.67 1.86 27.19
N TYR A 255 -12.67 1.50 26.37
CA TYR A 255 -11.26 1.63 26.74
C TYR A 255 -10.87 3.09 26.95
N GLN A 256 -11.30 3.98 26.05
CA GLN A 256 -11.07 5.43 26.15
C GLN A 256 -11.64 6.00 27.46
N ARG A 257 -12.92 5.71 27.77
CA ARG A 257 -13.56 6.15 29.02
C ARG A 257 -12.87 5.59 30.26
N SER A 258 -12.48 4.32 30.23
CA SER A 258 -11.82 3.65 31.37
C SER A 258 -10.42 4.20 31.64
N THR A 259 -9.81 4.86 30.65
CA THR A 259 -8.46 5.40 30.73
C THR A 259 -8.42 6.92 30.93
N GLY A 260 -9.58 7.54 31.18
CA GLY A 260 -9.72 8.96 31.49
C GLY A 260 -9.87 9.88 30.27
N GLY A 261 -10.22 9.33 29.10
CA GLY A 261 -10.53 10.11 27.90
C GLY A 261 -12.04 10.35 27.72
N ASP A 262 -12.37 11.46 27.05
CA ASP A 262 -13.75 11.85 26.72
C ASP A 262 -14.07 11.51 25.25
N PRO A 263 -14.98 10.55 24.98
CA PRO A 263 -15.28 10.14 23.61
C PRO A 263 -16.06 11.21 22.85
N SER A 264 -15.81 11.32 21.54
CA SER A 264 -16.63 12.18 20.68
C SER A 264 -18.03 11.60 20.49
N THR A 265 -19.03 12.48 20.46
CA THR A 265 -20.44 12.14 20.23
C THR A 265 -20.96 12.66 18.90
N ILE A 266 -20.08 13.02 17.97
CA ILE A 266 -20.43 13.70 16.71
C ILE A 266 -21.37 12.85 15.86
N LEU A 267 -21.14 11.52 15.79
CA LEU A 267 -22.01 10.63 15.02
C LEU A 267 -23.29 10.28 15.79
N SER A 268 -23.24 10.24 17.12
CA SER A 268 -24.41 9.98 17.96
C SER A 268 -25.36 11.18 18.08
N GLU A 269 -24.86 12.40 17.91
CA GLU A 269 -25.61 13.66 18.00
C GLU A 269 -25.92 14.28 16.63
N LEU A 270 -25.94 13.47 15.56
CA LEU A 270 -26.22 13.95 14.20
C LEU A 270 -27.58 14.66 14.06
N SER A 271 -28.51 14.46 15.00
CA SER A 271 -29.82 15.14 15.07
C SER A 271 -29.75 16.54 15.69
N THR A 272 -28.72 16.85 16.47
CA THR A 272 -28.55 18.13 17.19
C THR A 272 -27.30 18.90 16.77
N THR A 273 -26.36 18.23 16.10
CA THR A 273 -25.10 18.83 15.63
C THR A 273 -25.07 18.85 14.10
N SER A 274 -25.11 20.05 13.52
CA SER A 274 -24.82 20.26 12.11
C SER A 274 -23.32 20.10 11.86
N VAL A 275 -22.95 18.98 11.24
CA VAL A 275 -21.57 18.71 10.85
C VAL A 275 -21.33 19.26 9.45
N GLU A 276 -20.52 20.32 9.36
CA GLU A 276 -20.12 20.86 8.07
C GLU A 276 -18.83 20.16 7.62
N VAL A 277 -18.92 19.30 6.61
CA VAL A 277 -17.74 18.86 5.87
C VAL A 277 -17.29 20.06 5.04
N VAL A 278 -16.18 20.64 5.48
CA VAL A 278 -15.75 22.01 5.19
C VAL A 278 -15.74 22.33 3.71
N LYS A 279 -16.48 23.39 3.35
CA LYS A 279 -16.31 24.04 2.05
C LYS A 279 -15.45 25.30 2.13
N ARG A 280 -14.84 25.59 0.99
CA ARG A 280 -13.93 26.71 0.67
C ARG A 280 -14.28 28.01 1.39
N LYS A 281 -13.56 28.35 2.46
CA LYS A 281 -13.59 29.70 3.03
C LYS A 281 -12.78 30.62 2.10
N LYS A 282 -13.44 31.62 1.49
CA LYS A 282 -12.75 32.69 0.78
C LYS A 282 -11.85 33.38 1.80
N ARG A 283 -10.55 33.49 1.51
CA ARG A 283 -9.57 34.16 2.37
C ARG A 283 -9.88 35.65 2.34
N SER A 284 -10.78 36.13 3.21
CA SER A 284 -10.88 37.56 3.49
C SER A 284 -9.70 37.92 4.39
N LEU A 285 -8.65 38.40 3.75
CA LEU A 285 -7.65 39.36 4.23
C LEU A 285 -7.82 39.84 5.69
N ASP A 286 -7.21 39.15 6.66
CA ASP A 286 -6.77 39.76 7.93
C ASP A 286 -5.65 38.97 8.65
N SER A 287 -4.76 38.32 7.89
CA SER A 287 -3.68 37.47 8.42
C SER A 287 -2.35 38.21 8.64
N SER A 288 -2.37 39.39 9.26
CA SER A 288 -1.12 40.10 9.61
C SER A 288 -0.97 40.54 11.07
N VAL A 289 -1.85 40.14 12.00
CA VAL A 289 -1.73 40.56 13.42
C VAL A 289 -1.54 39.40 14.41
N ASP A 290 -1.74 38.13 14.02
CA ASP A 290 -1.91 37.05 15.01
C ASP A 290 -0.64 36.30 15.46
N ALA A 291 0.56 36.77 15.07
CA ALA A 291 1.83 36.17 15.52
C ALA A 291 2.20 36.52 16.98
N GLY A 292 1.54 37.52 17.59
CA GLY A 292 1.78 37.95 18.98
C GLY A 292 0.79 37.43 20.03
N ALA A 293 -0.38 36.90 19.62
CA ALA A 293 -1.47 36.54 20.54
C ALA A 293 -1.41 35.11 21.09
N GLY A 294 -0.51 34.27 20.56
CA GLY A 294 -0.37 32.86 20.95
C GLY A 294 0.08 32.61 22.40
N LEU A 295 0.63 33.64 23.07
CA LEU A 295 1.08 33.51 24.46
C LEU A 295 0.01 33.93 25.49
N MET A 296 -0.95 34.78 25.11
CA MET A 296 -1.97 35.28 26.04
C MET A 296 -3.22 34.38 26.11
N LYS A 297 -3.48 33.62 25.04
CA LYS A 297 -4.65 32.72 24.90
C LYS A 297 -4.55 31.44 25.77
N ARG A 298 -3.33 30.96 26.05
CA ARG A 298 -3.12 29.78 26.92
C ARG A 298 -3.43 30.03 28.40
N THR A 299 -3.35 31.28 28.84
CA THR A 299 -3.64 31.66 30.23
C THR A 299 -5.14 31.90 30.48
N SER A 300 -5.91 32.31 29.47
CA SER A 300 -7.36 32.57 29.62
C SER A 300 -8.23 31.31 29.48
N GLU A 301 -7.75 30.27 28.79
CA GLU A 301 -8.51 29.02 28.61
C GLU A 301 -8.62 28.18 29.90
N ASN A 302 -7.67 28.30 30.83
CA ASN A 302 -7.74 27.60 32.12
C ASN A 302 -8.58 28.34 33.18
N LEU A 303 -8.83 29.64 32.99
CA LEU A 303 -9.64 30.45 33.93
C LEU A 303 -11.13 30.49 33.55
N LEU A 304 -11.49 30.29 32.28
CA LEU A 304 -12.89 30.23 31.85
C LEU A 304 -13.59 28.88 32.09
N LYS A 305 -12.84 27.80 32.31
CA LYS A 305 -13.41 26.45 32.54
C LYS A 305 -14.17 26.29 33.87
N ARG A 306 -14.16 27.30 34.76
CA ARG A 306 -14.78 27.20 36.09
C ARG A 306 -16.07 28.01 36.30
N ALA A 307 -16.56 28.71 35.27
CA ALA A 307 -17.63 29.69 35.45
C ALA A 307 -18.88 29.46 34.58
N THR A 308 -19.07 28.28 33.99
CA THR A 308 -20.27 28.05 33.14
C THR A 308 -20.75 26.60 33.19
N ASP A 309 -21.03 26.12 34.39
CA ASP A 309 -21.98 25.03 34.62
C ASP A 309 -23.40 25.59 34.56
N ALA A 310 -23.97 25.64 33.36
CA ALA A 310 -25.41 25.64 33.10
C ALA A 310 -25.63 25.45 31.59
N ASN A 311 -26.32 24.37 31.21
CA ASN A 311 -26.76 24.09 29.84
C ASN A 311 -27.35 25.33 29.16
N PRO A 312 -26.92 25.61 27.93
CA PRO A 312 -27.81 25.32 26.81
C PRO A 312 -27.08 24.54 25.70
N ALA A 313 -27.85 23.73 24.96
CA ALA A 313 -27.40 23.07 23.74
C ALA A 313 -26.82 24.11 22.77
N LYS A 314 -25.50 24.23 22.75
CA LYS A 314 -24.79 25.02 21.75
C LYS A 314 -24.77 24.19 20.47
N ASN A 315 -25.54 24.62 19.48
CA ASN A 315 -25.41 24.17 18.10
C ASN A 315 -23.98 24.48 17.62
N LYS A 316 -23.04 23.57 17.89
CA LYS A 316 -21.63 23.75 17.58
C LYS A 316 -21.41 23.26 16.16
N ASN A 317 -21.24 24.17 15.21
CA ASN A 317 -20.84 23.81 13.85
C ASN A 317 -19.42 23.24 13.88
N ILE A 318 -19.28 21.91 13.75
CA ILE A 318 -17.97 21.23 13.73
C ILE A 318 -17.57 21.00 12.27
N VAL A 319 -16.39 21.53 11.95
CA VAL A 319 -15.77 21.57 10.62
C VAL A 319 -14.78 20.41 10.53
N VAL A 320 -15.16 19.33 9.84
CA VAL A 320 -14.40 18.06 9.83
C VAL A 320 -13.43 18.02 8.64
N ARG A 321 -12.13 17.73 8.89
CA ARG A 321 -11.07 17.70 7.85
C ARG A 321 -10.13 16.51 8.01
N GLY A 322 -9.40 16.19 6.94
CA GLY A 322 -8.32 15.20 6.94
C GLY A 322 -8.70 13.85 7.55
N ILE A 323 -7.96 13.41 8.56
CA ILE A 323 -8.17 12.11 9.22
C ILE A 323 -9.57 12.03 9.85
N GLU A 324 -10.04 13.10 10.47
CA GLU A 324 -11.38 13.15 11.07
C GLU A 324 -12.47 12.98 10.00
N ARG A 325 -12.27 13.55 8.80
CA ARG A 325 -13.21 13.40 7.66
C ARG A 325 -13.28 11.96 7.20
N VAL A 326 -12.12 11.31 7.11
CA VAL A 326 -12.03 9.90 6.72
C VAL A 326 -12.75 9.00 7.73
N GLY A 327 -12.56 9.25 9.03
CA GLY A 327 -13.26 8.54 10.11
C GLY A 327 -14.77 8.78 10.08
N PHE A 328 -15.18 10.04 9.94
CA PHE A 328 -16.60 10.43 9.83
C PHE A 328 -17.30 9.74 8.66
N ARG A 329 -16.70 9.76 7.45
CA ARG A 329 -17.21 9.04 6.28
C ARG A 329 -17.23 7.52 6.47
N ALA A 330 -16.31 6.97 7.25
CA ALA A 330 -16.31 5.56 7.62
C ALA A 330 -17.33 5.21 8.71
N GLY A 331 -17.96 6.20 9.36
CA GLY A 331 -18.85 6.00 10.52
C GLY A 331 -18.11 5.60 11.79
N ILE A 332 -16.87 6.08 11.94
CA ILE A 332 -16.02 5.91 13.12
C ILE A 332 -15.96 7.27 13.82
N GLU A 333 -16.22 7.27 15.14
CA GLU A 333 -16.07 8.46 15.96
C GLU A 333 -14.64 8.97 15.92
N SER A 334 -14.45 10.29 15.92
CA SER A 334 -13.13 10.89 15.79
C SER A 334 -12.13 10.31 16.80
N THR A 335 -12.52 10.18 18.07
CA THR A 335 -11.64 9.67 19.13
C THR A 335 -11.32 8.18 19.00
N ASN A 336 -12.12 7.41 18.26
CA ASN A 336 -11.91 5.97 18.11
C ASN A 336 -10.98 5.62 16.93
N ILE A 337 -10.56 6.58 16.11
CA ILE A 337 -9.84 6.31 14.85
C ILE A 337 -8.49 5.64 15.12
N PHE A 338 -7.69 6.16 16.06
CA PHE A 338 -6.38 5.60 16.40
C PHE A 338 -6.49 4.15 16.88
N LEU A 339 -7.34 3.91 17.87
CA LEU A 339 -7.53 2.60 18.47
C LEU A 339 -8.11 1.58 17.48
N THR A 340 -9.04 2.00 16.62
CA THR A 340 -9.57 1.20 15.50
C THR A 340 -8.43 0.71 14.60
N GLY A 341 -7.58 1.61 14.13
CA GLY A 341 -6.47 1.25 13.26
C GLY A 341 -5.45 0.33 13.94
N LEU A 342 -5.13 0.59 15.22
CA LEU A 342 -4.21 -0.22 16.00
C LEU A 342 -4.73 -1.65 16.22
N ILE A 343 -6.01 -1.80 16.59
CA ILE A 343 -6.64 -3.12 16.79
C ILE A 343 -6.64 -3.90 15.48
N PHE A 344 -6.99 -3.26 14.35
CA PHE A 344 -6.97 -3.92 13.05
C PHE A 344 -5.57 -4.36 12.62
N TYR A 345 -4.55 -3.53 12.87
CA TYR A 345 -3.17 -3.89 12.63
C TYR A 345 -2.75 -5.11 13.46
N ALA A 346 -3.00 -5.08 14.77
CA ALA A 346 -2.68 -6.18 15.67
C ALA A 346 -3.43 -7.47 15.27
N PHE A 347 -4.72 -7.37 14.98
CA PHE A 347 -5.55 -8.48 14.51
C PHE A 347 -5.03 -9.10 13.21
N PHE A 348 -4.68 -8.27 12.23
CA PHE A 348 -4.09 -8.72 10.97
C PHE A 348 -2.77 -9.46 11.19
N VAL A 349 -1.88 -8.92 12.03
CA VAL A 349 -0.62 -9.58 12.39
C VAL A 349 -0.88 -10.92 13.07
N CYS A 350 -1.80 -10.97 14.04
CA CYS A 350 -2.18 -12.20 14.73
C CYS A 350 -2.73 -13.27 13.77
N ILE A 351 -3.61 -12.90 12.84
CA ILE A 351 -4.16 -13.84 11.84
C ILE A 351 -3.05 -14.42 10.98
N VAL A 352 -2.18 -13.58 10.42
CA VAL A 352 -1.14 -14.07 9.52
C VAL A 352 -0.17 -14.99 10.27
N MET A 353 0.18 -14.65 11.52
CA MET A 353 1.04 -15.50 12.34
C MET A 353 0.35 -16.82 12.70
N LEU A 354 -0.95 -16.82 12.98
CA LEU A 354 -1.74 -18.03 13.22
C LEU A 354 -1.74 -18.92 11.96
N LEU A 355 -1.95 -18.35 10.77
CA LEU A 355 -1.90 -19.09 9.51
C LEU A 355 -0.53 -19.74 9.27
N VAL A 356 0.57 -19.06 9.60
CA VAL A 356 1.93 -19.62 9.50
C VAL A 356 2.11 -20.79 10.47
N VAL A 357 1.62 -20.67 11.70
CA VAL A 357 1.68 -21.77 12.69
C VAL A 357 0.80 -22.94 12.26
N LEU A 358 -0.41 -22.69 11.77
CA LEU A 358 -1.32 -23.70 11.27
C LEU A 358 -0.71 -24.45 10.08
N PHE A 359 -0.09 -23.72 9.14
CA PHE A 359 0.61 -24.32 8.01
C PHE A 359 1.77 -25.22 8.47
N LYS A 360 2.54 -24.80 9.48
CA LYS A 360 3.59 -25.62 10.08
C LYS A 360 3.02 -26.91 10.68
N VAL A 361 1.96 -26.81 11.47
CA VAL A 361 1.31 -27.98 12.09
C VAL A 361 0.80 -28.93 11.01
N LEU A 362 0.14 -28.41 9.97
CA LEU A 362 -0.37 -29.19 8.86
C LEU A 362 0.75 -29.94 8.12
N CYS A 363 1.87 -29.27 7.83
CA CYS A 363 3.03 -29.91 7.20
C CYS A 363 3.63 -31.03 8.06
N GLU A 364 3.72 -30.85 9.38
CA GLU A 364 4.22 -31.90 10.28
C GLU A 364 3.26 -33.09 10.40
N VAL A 365 1.96 -32.84 10.48
CA VAL A 365 0.94 -33.89 10.54
C VAL A 365 0.94 -34.70 9.24
N LEU A 366 1.00 -34.05 8.08
CA LEU A 366 1.03 -34.73 6.78
C LEU A 366 2.33 -35.52 6.55
N ALA A 367 3.47 -35.01 7.04
CA ALA A 367 4.72 -35.74 7.00
C ALA A 367 4.69 -36.98 7.92
N LYS A 368 4.18 -36.83 9.14
CA LYS A 368 4.03 -37.95 10.10
C LYS A 368 3.01 -38.99 9.64
N SER A 369 1.96 -38.57 8.93
CA SER A 369 0.92 -39.46 8.39
C SER A 369 1.34 -40.17 7.10
N GLY A 370 2.59 -40.03 6.65
CA GLY A 370 3.10 -40.64 5.41
C GLY A 370 2.51 -40.09 4.10
N LYS A 371 1.56 -39.14 4.18
CA LYS A 371 0.90 -38.52 3.02
C LYS A 371 1.79 -37.50 2.29
N MET A 372 2.87 -37.05 2.92
CA MET A 372 3.85 -36.16 2.33
C MET A 372 5.25 -36.77 2.45
N LYS A 373 6.00 -36.83 1.34
CA LYS A 373 7.42 -37.24 1.34
C LYS A 373 8.19 -36.35 2.32
N SER A 374 9.02 -36.96 3.18
CA SER A 374 9.72 -36.25 4.28
C SER A 374 10.57 -35.06 3.80
N ASP A 375 11.07 -35.14 2.56
CA ASP A 375 11.92 -34.15 1.91
C ASP A 375 11.17 -32.87 1.48
N LYS A 376 9.84 -32.94 1.30
CA LYS A 376 9.05 -31.75 0.96
C LYS A 376 8.93 -30.81 2.16
N PHE A 377 9.31 -29.55 1.97
CA PHE A 377 9.29 -28.48 2.98
C PHE A 377 10.16 -28.75 4.21
N GLN A 378 11.19 -29.59 4.10
CA GLN A 378 12.09 -29.90 5.21
C GLN A 378 12.82 -28.66 5.75
N ASP A 379 13.28 -27.78 4.86
CA ASP A 379 13.93 -26.51 5.22
C ASP A 379 12.98 -25.58 5.99
N PHE A 380 11.72 -25.50 5.57
CA PHE A 380 10.71 -24.72 6.27
C PHE A 380 10.40 -25.31 7.64
N ARG A 381 10.24 -26.64 7.76
CA ARG A 381 9.93 -27.33 9.03
C ARG A 381 11.03 -27.14 10.06
N ASN A 382 12.30 -27.27 9.66
CA ASN A 382 13.44 -27.11 10.55
C ASN A 382 13.73 -25.62 10.87
N GLY A 383 13.53 -24.73 9.89
CA GLY A 383 13.79 -23.29 9.98
C GLY A 383 12.59 -22.40 10.33
N TRP A 384 11.43 -22.96 10.68
CA TRP A 384 10.14 -22.22 10.71
C TRP A 384 10.17 -20.99 11.62
N LYS A 385 10.89 -21.04 12.76
CA LYS A 385 11.03 -19.90 13.69
C LYS A 385 11.72 -18.70 13.03
N ILE A 386 12.67 -18.95 12.13
CA ILE A 386 13.39 -17.91 11.38
C ILE A 386 12.44 -17.27 10.36
N VAL A 387 11.71 -18.11 9.62
CA VAL A 387 10.72 -17.67 8.62
C VAL A 387 9.60 -16.86 9.29
N ALA A 388 9.06 -17.34 10.42
CA ALA A 388 8.04 -16.65 11.20
C ALA A 388 8.51 -15.27 11.67
N ARG A 389 9.75 -15.14 12.16
CA ARG A 389 10.35 -13.83 12.50
C ARG A 389 10.47 -12.92 11.27
N GLY A 390 10.88 -13.45 10.12
CA GLY A 390 10.95 -12.69 8.86
C GLY A 390 9.58 -12.19 8.39
N ILE A 391 8.53 -13.00 8.53
CA ILE A 391 7.15 -12.61 8.22
C ILE A 391 6.68 -11.51 9.16
N LEU A 392 6.95 -11.63 10.47
CA LEU A 392 6.59 -10.59 11.45
C LEU A 392 7.19 -9.22 11.08
N PHE A 393 8.48 -9.18 10.75
CA PHE A 393 9.10 -7.91 10.32
C PHE A 393 8.54 -7.41 8.98
N ARG A 394 8.17 -8.29 8.05
CA ARG A 394 7.50 -7.90 6.80
C ARG A 394 6.14 -7.26 7.07
N LEU A 395 5.34 -7.82 7.99
CA LEU A 395 4.06 -7.23 8.41
C LEU A 395 4.27 -5.89 9.12
N THR A 396 5.33 -5.78 9.91
CA THR A 396 5.76 -4.52 10.54
C THR A 396 6.08 -3.46 9.48
N LEU A 397 6.82 -3.82 8.43
CA LEU A 397 7.14 -2.92 7.32
C LEU A 397 5.89 -2.47 6.55
N ILE A 398 4.95 -3.39 6.29
CA ILE A 398 3.69 -3.11 5.58
C ILE A 398 2.78 -2.19 6.41
N GLY A 399 2.69 -2.40 7.72
CA GLY A 399 1.89 -1.57 8.64
C GLY A 399 2.58 -0.28 9.09
N TYR A 400 3.87 -0.10 8.76
CA TYR A 400 4.65 1.06 9.21
C TYR A 400 4.06 2.41 8.78
N PRO A 401 3.62 2.63 7.51
CA PRO A 401 3.00 3.90 7.12
C PRO A 401 1.72 4.23 7.91
N GLN A 402 0.85 3.23 8.10
CA GLN A 402 -0.38 3.34 8.88
C GLN A 402 -0.06 3.77 10.31
N MET A 403 0.78 2.98 11.00
CA MET A 403 1.03 3.21 12.42
C MET A 403 1.80 4.52 12.66
N CYS A 404 2.71 4.91 11.76
CA CYS A 404 3.36 6.22 11.86
C CYS A 404 2.35 7.36 11.83
N ILE A 405 1.40 7.34 10.89
CA ILE A 405 0.42 8.41 10.75
C ILE A 405 -0.53 8.46 11.94
N LEU A 406 -1.10 7.32 12.32
CA LEU A 406 -2.09 7.25 13.39
C LEU A 406 -1.47 7.57 14.76
N CYS A 407 -0.26 7.09 15.06
CA CYS A 407 0.42 7.42 16.31
C CYS A 407 0.79 8.92 16.39
N LEU A 408 1.30 9.49 15.30
CA LEU A 408 1.63 10.93 15.26
C LEU A 408 0.37 11.81 15.32
N TRP A 409 -0.73 11.34 14.75
CA TRP A 409 -2.02 12.02 14.86
C TRP A 409 -2.57 11.96 16.30
N GLU A 410 -2.44 10.83 16.99
CA GLU A 410 -2.83 10.70 18.40
C GLU A 410 -2.08 11.70 19.29
N PHE A 411 -0.81 12.02 18.99
CA PHE A 411 -0.07 13.06 19.73
C PHE A 411 -0.67 14.47 19.57
N THR A 412 -1.44 14.72 18.50
CA THR A 412 -2.12 16.00 18.30
C THR A 412 -3.49 16.06 18.94
N ARG A 413 -4.21 14.93 18.98
CA ARG A 413 -5.57 14.83 19.52
C ARG A 413 -5.58 14.63 21.03
N ASN A 414 -4.68 13.79 21.53
CA ASN A 414 -4.56 13.40 22.95
C ASN A 414 -5.92 12.93 23.49
N ASP A 415 -6.51 11.92 22.86
CA ASP A 415 -7.88 11.47 23.12
C ASP A 415 -7.98 10.71 24.47
N SER A 416 -6.89 10.07 24.90
CA SER A 416 -6.72 9.51 26.25
C SER A 416 -5.24 9.36 26.63
N PRO A 417 -4.83 9.54 27.91
CA PRO A 417 -3.47 9.29 28.36
C PRO A 417 -2.93 7.90 28.02
N ALA A 418 -3.79 6.87 28.10
CA ALA A 418 -3.38 5.50 27.78
C ALA A 418 -3.21 5.28 26.27
N GLU A 419 -4.00 5.97 25.45
CA GLU A 419 -3.88 5.91 23.98
C GLU A 419 -2.60 6.59 23.51
N VAL A 420 -2.26 7.73 24.09
CA VAL A 420 -0.95 8.39 23.83
C VAL A 420 0.21 7.49 24.24
N LEU A 421 0.17 6.84 25.41
CA LEU A 421 1.21 5.90 25.82
C LEU A 421 1.35 4.74 24.82
N LEU A 422 0.22 4.18 24.38
CA LEU A 422 0.18 3.11 23.38
C LEU A 422 0.76 3.58 22.04
N ALA A 423 0.43 4.79 21.60
CA ALA A 423 0.96 5.41 20.39
C ALA A 423 2.48 5.59 20.47
N VAL A 424 3.02 6.07 21.60
CA VAL A 424 4.47 6.21 21.83
C VAL A 424 5.16 4.85 21.75
N ILE A 425 4.65 3.85 22.49
CA ILE A 425 5.25 2.51 22.52
C ILE A 425 5.23 1.87 21.14
N MET A 426 4.11 1.98 20.41
CA MET A 426 3.99 1.40 19.07
C MET A 426 4.89 2.09 18.06
N LEU A 427 4.92 3.43 18.04
CA LEU A 427 5.78 4.19 17.13
C LEU A 427 7.26 3.87 17.38
N VAL A 428 7.71 3.98 18.64
CA VAL A 428 9.11 3.74 19.01
C VAL A 428 9.50 2.29 18.73
N SER A 429 8.67 1.31 19.12
CA SER A 429 8.99 -0.11 18.91
C SER A 429 9.09 -0.48 17.43
N MET A 430 8.19 0.03 16.58
CA MET A 430 8.23 -0.23 15.13
C MET A 430 9.44 0.46 14.47
N THR A 431 9.69 1.74 14.79
CA THR A 431 10.84 2.47 14.23
C THR A 431 12.18 1.88 14.69
N VAL A 432 12.32 1.53 15.97
CA VAL A 432 13.55 0.93 16.52
C VAL A 432 13.76 -0.47 15.95
N SER A 433 12.72 -1.30 15.87
CA SER A 433 12.85 -2.67 15.36
C SER A 433 13.23 -2.70 13.87
N LEU A 434 12.60 -1.87 13.03
CA LEU A 434 12.94 -1.74 11.61
C LEU A 434 14.32 -1.08 11.43
N GLY A 435 14.62 -0.02 12.19
CA GLY A 435 15.92 0.65 12.14
C GLY A 435 17.07 -0.28 12.54
N TRP A 436 16.88 -1.07 13.60
CA TRP A 436 17.84 -2.09 14.02
C TRP A 436 18.01 -3.19 12.97
N ALA A 437 16.92 -3.67 12.36
CA ALA A 437 16.95 -4.64 11.29
C ALA A 437 17.73 -4.12 10.06
N SER A 438 17.44 -2.89 9.62
CA SER A 438 18.17 -2.24 8.52
C SER A 438 19.65 -2.04 8.86
N GLN A 439 19.99 -1.63 10.08
CA GLN A 439 21.37 -1.47 10.52
C GLN A 439 22.13 -2.80 10.53
N LYS A 440 21.48 -3.90 10.95
CA LYS A 440 22.07 -5.24 10.91
C LYS A 440 22.37 -5.69 9.48
N VAL A 441 21.43 -5.48 8.54
CA VAL A 441 21.65 -5.78 7.11
C VAL A 441 22.84 -5.00 6.57
N ILE A 442 22.94 -3.70 6.87
CA ILE A 442 24.05 -2.86 6.41
C ILE A 442 25.39 -3.35 6.99
N ARG A 443 25.45 -3.69 8.28
CA ARG A 443 26.69 -4.22 8.90
C ARG A 443 27.10 -5.55 8.26
N LEU A 444 26.14 -6.42 7.96
CA LEU A 444 26.41 -7.70 7.32
C LEU A 444 26.89 -7.54 5.87
N ALA A 445 26.27 -6.63 5.12
CA ALA A 445 26.69 -6.31 3.76
C ALA A 445 28.09 -5.70 3.72
N LYS A 446 28.41 -4.78 4.64
CA LYS A 446 29.77 -4.23 4.77
C LYS A 446 30.79 -5.32 5.06
N ARG A 447 30.49 -6.25 5.97
CA ARG A 447 31.34 -7.42 6.25
C ARG A 447 31.51 -8.32 5.02
N SER A 448 30.46 -8.50 4.21
CA SER A 448 30.55 -9.24 2.95
C SER A 448 31.48 -8.58 1.96
N THR A 449 31.36 -7.26 1.80
CA THR A 449 32.22 -6.49 0.90
C THR A 449 33.68 -6.54 1.33
N THR A 450 33.98 -6.46 2.63
CA THR A 450 35.37 -6.53 3.12
C THR A 450 35.99 -7.91 2.94
N MET A 451 35.22 -8.98 3.15
CA MET A 451 35.75 -10.36 3.12
C MET A 451 35.76 -10.98 1.71
N HIS A 452 34.77 -10.69 0.88
CA HIS A 452 34.55 -11.37 -0.39
C HIS A 452 34.57 -10.43 -1.61
N LYS A 453 34.88 -9.14 -1.42
CA LYS A 453 34.81 -8.08 -2.46
C LYS A 453 33.45 -7.96 -3.17
N ASN A 454 32.44 -8.70 -2.72
CA ASN A 454 31.08 -8.70 -3.25
C ASN A 454 30.06 -8.60 -2.09
N PRO A 455 29.19 -7.57 -2.06
CA PRO A 455 28.17 -7.42 -1.02
C PRO A 455 27.09 -8.53 -1.07
N ALA A 456 26.88 -9.16 -2.23
CA ALA A 456 25.85 -10.17 -2.42
C ALA A 456 26.18 -11.52 -1.79
N TYR A 457 27.46 -11.83 -1.58
CA TYR A 457 27.88 -13.17 -1.14
C TYR A 457 27.21 -13.57 0.17
N ILE A 458 27.51 -12.90 1.29
CA ILE A 458 26.95 -13.28 2.60
C ILE A 458 25.43 -13.06 2.67
N LEU A 459 24.91 -12.04 1.97
CA LEU A 459 23.48 -11.71 1.99
C LEU A 459 22.61 -12.77 1.32
N TYR A 460 23.13 -13.47 0.30
CA TYR A 460 22.34 -14.43 -0.46
C TYR A 460 22.84 -15.88 -0.30
N SER A 461 24.07 -16.11 0.17
CA SER A 461 24.62 -17.45 0.42
C SER A 461 24.12 -18.06 1.73
N ASP A 462 23.81 -17.24 2.75
CA ASP A 462 23.31 -17.72 4.03
C ASP A 462 21.76 -17.79 4.03
N PRO A 463 21.15 -18.99 4.03
CA PRO A 463 19.70 -19.15 4.01
C PRO A 463 19.05 -18.64 5.30
N THR A 464 19.77 -18.60 6.42
CA THR A 464 19.25 -18.05 7.68
C THR A 464 19.17 -16.53 7.60
N CYS A 465 20.17 -15.88 7.00
CA CYS A 465 20.15 -14.46 6.72
C CYS A 465 19.04 -14.08 5.74
N LEU A 466 18.94 -14.79 4.62
CA LEU A 466 17.96 -14.50 3.57
C LEU A 466 16.52 -14.64 4.06
N ASN A 467 16.21 -15.70 4.81
CA ASN A 467 14.86 -15.89 5.36
C ASN A 467 14.52 -14.90 6.48
N LYS A 468 15.51 -14.46 7.26
CA LYS A 468 15.29 -13.53 8.37
C LYS A 468 15.19 -12.07 7.93
N TRP A 469 16.07 -11.65 7.02
CA TRP A 469 16.28 -10.24 6.66
C TRP A 469 15.97 -9.93 5.20
N GLY A 470 15.79 -10.94 4.35
CA GLY A 470 15.62 -10.78 2.91
C GLY A 470 14.48 -9.85 2.53
N PHE A 471 13.41 -9.77 3.32
CA PHE A 471 12.30 -8.85 3.04
C PHE A 471 12.72 -7.37 2.94
N LEU A 472 13.83 -6.94 3.57
CA LEU A 472 14.32 -5.56 3.52
C LEU A 472 15.08 -5.22 2.24
N TYR A 473 15.81 -6.19 1.67
CA TYR A 473 16.79 -5.93 0.62
C TYR A 473 16.60 -6.74 -0.66
N VAL A 474 15.83 -7.84 -0.64
CA VAL A 474 15.61 -8.69 -1.82
C VAL A 474 14.92 -7.92 -2.94
N GLN A 475 14.07 -6.94 -2.61
CA GLN A 475 13.43 -6.07 -3.60
C GLN A 475 14.41 -5.11 -4.32
N TYR A 476 15.59 -4.90 -3.74
CA TYR A 476 16.62 -4.02 -4.24
C TYR A 476 17.77 -4.80 -4.92
N ARG A 477 18.65 -4.07 -5.60
CA ARG A 477 19.93 -4.59 -6.09
C ARG A 477 20.88 -4.80 -4.93
N ALA A 478 21.79 -5.79 -5.02
CA ALA A 478 22.77 -6.01 -3.96
C ALA A 478 23.78 -4.85 -3.81
N THR A 479 23.88 -3.95 -4.79
CA THR A 479 24.65 -2.70 -4.67
C THR A 479 23.88 -1.57 -4.01
N ALA A 480 22.54 -1.68 -3.93
CA ALA A 480 21.64 -0.66 -3.40
C ALA A 480 20.88 -1.15 -2.14
N TYR A 481 21.44 -2.11 -1.39
CA TYR A 481 20.82 -2.69 -0.18
C TYR A 481 20.49 -1.64 0.89
N TYR A 482 21.23 -0.53 0.94
CA TYR A 482 21.04 0.55 1.90
C TYR A 482 19.80 1.40 1.62
N PHE A 483 19.17 1.27 0.43
CA PHE A 483 18.04 2.09 0.01
C PHE A 483 16.78 1.91 0.88
N VAL A 484 16.70 0.83 1.66
CA VAL A 484 15.63 0.64 2.65
C VAL A 484 15.59 1.77 3.70
N VAL A 485 16.74 2.33 4.09
CA VAL A 485 16.81 3.39 5.10
C VAL A 485 16.20 4.70 4.59
N PRO A 486 16.57 5.21 3.39
CA PRO A 486 15.86 6.32 2.76
C PRO A 486 14.35 6.11 2.63
N VAL A 487 13.89 4.88 2.31
CA VAL A 487 12.45 4.59 2.20
C VAL A 487 11.75 4.68 3.55
N LEU A 488 12.33 4.14 4.62
CA LEU A 488 11.78 4.27 5.97
C LEU A 488 11.74 5.74 6.43
N ALA A 489 12.78 6.51 6.13
CA ALA A 489 12.83 7.94 6.41
C ALA A 489 11.77 8.71 5.61
N TYR A 490 11.61 8.42 4.31
CA TYR A 490 10.57 8.99 3.45
C TYR A 490 9.16 8.74 4.03
N ILE A 491 8.86 7.49 4.43
CA ILE A 491 7.56 7.14 5.05
C ILE A 491 7.36 7.92 6.35
N LEU A 492 8.38 7.97 7.22
CA LEU A 492 8.30 8.64 8.51
C LEU A 492 8.09 10.16 8.36
N VAL A 493 8.86 10.83 7.50
CA VAL A 493 8.73 12.27 7.24
C VAL A 493 7.37 12.58 6.63
N LYS A 494 6.92 11.80 5.66
CA LYS A 494 5.57 11.95 5.10
C LYS A 494 4.49 11.79 6.17
N ALA A 495 4.63 10.80 7.05
CA ALA A 495 3.71 10.58 8.16
C ALA A 495 3.69 11.73 9.18
N MET A 496 4.84 12.37 9.44
CA MET A 496 4.91 13.57 10.30
C MET A 496 4.07 14.71 9.76
N PHE A 497 4.15 15.03 8.47
CA PHE A 497 3.28 16.06 7.89
C PHE A 497 1.80 15.64 7.86
N ILE A 498 1.48 14.35 7.70
CA ILE A 498 0.08 13.92 7.76
C ILE A 498 -0.48 14.01 9.17
N GLY A 499 0.21 13.45 10.16
CA GLY A 499 -0.29 13.40 11.54
C GLY A 499 -0.23 14.76 12.24
N LEU A 500 0.90 15.47 12.13
CA LEU A 500 1.18 16.65 12.95
C LEU A 500 0.68 17.98 12.36
N SER A 501 0.54 18.09 11.03
CA SER A 501 0.17 19.36 10.37
C SER A 501 -1.27 19.43 9.88
N GLN A 502 -2.20 18.71 10.53
CA GLN A 502 -3.65 18.79 10.26
C GLN A 502 -4.23 20.23 10.30
N PRO A 503 -3.85 21.14 11.22
CA PRO A 503 -4.37 22.51 11.19
C PRO A 503 -3.83 23.36 10.02
N ALA A 504 -2.68 22.99 9.44
CA ALA A 504 -1.96 23.77 8.43
C ALA A 504 -1.93 23.05 7.07
N TRP A 505 -3.08 22.98 6.40
CA TRP A 505 -3.25 22.23 5.14
C TRP A 505 -2.38 22.75 3.98
N VAL A 506 -2.06 24.05 3.94
CA VAL A 506 -1.16 24.62 2.91
C VAL A 506 0.27 24.11 3.08
N VAL A 507 0.77 24.07 4.32
CA VAL A 507 2.11 23.55 4.64
C VAL A 507 2.18 22.07 4.26
N GLN A 508 1.14 21.31 4.59
CA GLN A 508 1.03 19.91 4.21
C GLN A 508 1.12 19.71 2.69
N ALA A 509 0.43 20.54 1.91
CA ALA A 509 0.44 20.45 0.46
C ALA A 509 1.81 20.73 -0.17
N VAL A 510 2.48 21.79 0.28
CA VAL A 510 3.83 22.14 -0.16
C VAL A 510 4.83 21.05 0.22
N ALA A 511 4.75 20.55 1.46
CA ALA A 511 5.63 19.48 1.94
C ALA A 511 5.48 18.20 1.11
N PHE A 512 4.25 17.80 0.76
CA PHE A 512 4.01 16.64 -0.10
C PHE A 512 4.68 16.77 -1.47
N VAL A 513 4.61 17.94 -2.11
CA VAL A 513 5.27 18.15 -3.40
C VAL A 513 6.78 17.99 -3.28
N ILE A 514 7.40 18.55 -2.22
CA ILE A 514 8.84 18.44 -1.97
C ILE A 514 9.24 16.99 -1.71
N ILE A 515 8.50 16.29 -0.86
CA ILE A 515 8.77 14.90 -0.45
C ILE A 515 8.64 13.96 -1.65
N GLU A 516 7.58 14.07 -2.45
CA GLU A 516 7.40 13.23 -3.63
C GLU A 516 8.40 13.58 -4.75
N ALA A 517 8.76 14.85 -4.93
CA ALA A 517 9.80 15.26 -5.86
C ALA A 517 11.16 14.66 -5.49
N ALA A 518 11.54 14.76 -4.21
CA ALA A 518 12.79 14.19 -3.71
C ALA A 518 12.84 12.68 -3.90
N MET A 519 11.73 11.98 -3.62
CA MET A 519 11.63 10.54 -3.83
C MET A 519 11.69 10.17 -5.31
N LEU A 520 11.00 10.89 -6.19
CA LEU A 520 11.04 10.69 -7.64
C LEU A 520 12.45 10.86 -8.20
N ILE A 521 13.18 11.90 -7.78
CA ILE A 521 14.57 12.13 -8.19
C ILE A 521 15.46 10.99 -7.69
N ALA A 522 15.38 10.64 -6.40
CA ALA A 522 16.19 9.58 -5.81
C ALA A 522 16.01 8.23 -6.53
N VAL A 523 14.77 7.87 -6.82
CA VAL A 523 14.40 6.62 -7.51
C VAL A 523 14.83 6.63 -8.98
N SER A 524 14.73 7.77 -9.66
CA SER A 524 15.11 7.91 -11.07
C SER A 524 16.62 7.83 -11.30
N VAL A 525 17.41 8.36 -10.35
CA VAL A 525 18.88 8.35 -10.38
C VAL A 525 19.43 7.00 -9.92
N LEU A 526 19.05 6.54 -8.71
CA LEU A 526 19.64 5.34 -8.10
C LEU A 526 19.14 4.04 -8.73
N ARG A 527 17.92 4.04 -9.27
CA ARG A 527 17.26 2.86 -9.88
C ARG A 527 17.46 1.59 -9.03
N PRO A 528 17.06 1.62 -7.74
CA PRO A 528 17.50 0.67 -6.73
C PRO A 528 16.87 -0.72 -6.84
N TRP A 529 15.82 -0.90 -7.64
CA TRP A 529 15.11 -2.19 -7.72
C TRP A 529 15.86 -3.24 -8.54
N MET A 530 15.54 -4.49 -8.20
CA MET A 530 16.13 -5.74 -8.68
C MET A 530 16.46 -5.76 -10.18
N ASP A 531 15.50 -5.36 -11.03
CA ASP A 531 15.59 -5.41 -12.49
C ASP A 531 15.15 -4.11 -13.18
N LYS A 532 15.50 -3.96 -14.47
CA LYS A 532 15.05 -2.83 -15.30
C LYS A 532 13.53 -2.69 -15.33
N LYS A 533 12.78 -3.79 -15.45
CA LYS A 533 11.31 -3.78 -15.50
C LYS A 533 10.71 -3.30 -14.17
N THR A 534 11.20 -3.81 -13.04
CA THR A 534 10.77 -3.40 -11.70
C THR A 534 11.14 -1.95 -11.40
N ASN A 535 12.28 -1.46 -11.91
CA ASN A 535 12.63 -0.04 -11.84
C ASN A 535 11.64 0.83 -12.63
N VAL A 536 11.35 0.51 -13.89
CA VAL A 536 10.38 1.26 -14.71
C VAL A 536 9.02 1.32 -14.01
N TYR A 537 8.58 0.18 -13.47
CA TYR A 537 7.33 0.07 -12.74
C TYR A 537 7.26 0.96 -11.49
N ASN A 538 8.28 0.93 -10.63
CA ASN A 538 8.28 1.76 -9.41
C ASN A 538 8.57 3.24 -9.68
N ILE A 539 9.35 3.58 -10.72
CA ILE A 539 9.50 4.97 -11.20
C ILE A 539 8.15 5.49 -11.70
N ALA A 540 7.39 4.69 -12.45
CA ALA A 540 6.05 5.08 -12.90
C ALA A 540 5.11 5.34 -11.71
N ILE A 541 5.16 4.52 -10.65
CA ILE A 541 4.44 4.79 -9.41
C ILE A 541 4.87 6.14 -8.82
N ALA A 542 6.17 6.38 -8.66
CA ALA A 542 6.69 7.65 -8.11
C ALA A 542 6.25 8.88 -8.93
N VAL A 543 6.19 8.76 -10.28
CA VAL A 543 5.66 9.83 -11.15
C VAL A 543 4.20 10.11 -10.84
N ILE A 544 3.36 9.07 -10.74
CA ILE A 544 1.94 9.23 -10.41
C ILE A 544 1.76 9.83 -9.01
N LEU A 545 2.59 9.45 -8.02
CA LEU A 545 2.55 10.04 -6.68
C LEU A 545 2.97 11.52 -6.67
N PHE A 546 3.96 11.89 -7.47
CA PHE A 546 4.35 13.28 -7.63
C PHE A 546 3.24 14.11 -8.31
N ILE A 547 2.61 13.58 -9.37
CA ILE A 547 1.46 14.22 -10.00
C ILE A 547 0.33 14.37 -8.97
N ASN A 548 0.05 13.35 -8.16
CA ASN A 548 -0.95 13.42 -7.10
C ASN A 548 -0.65 14.55 -6.09
N ALA A 549 0.61 14.71 -5.68
CA ALA A 549 1.03 15.81 -4.81
C ALA A 549 0.86 17.19 -5.47
N ALA A 550 1.12 17.30 -6.78
CA ALA A 550 0.88 18.55 -7.52
C ALA A 550 -0.61 18.91 -7.58
N PHE A 551 -1.51 17.94 -7.80
CA PHE A 551 -2.96 18.16 -7.70
C PHE A 551 -3.38 18.56 -6.28
N LEU A 552 -2.78 17.94 -5.26
CA LEU A 552 -3.03 18.30 -3.86
C LEU A 552 -2.62 19.74 -3.54
N LEU A 553 -1.52 20.24 -4.13
CA LEU A 553 -1.14 21.66 -4.07
C LEU A 553 -2.20 22.56 -4.70
N ILE A 554 -2.74 22.19 -5.86
CA ILE A 554 -3.84 22.93 -6.50
C ILE A 554 -5.07 22.94 -5.58
N PHE A 555 -5.46 21.81 -5.00
CA PHE A 555 -6.60 21.70 -4.09
C PHE A 555 -6.42 22.51 -2.79
N SER A 556 -5.19 22.78 -2.37
CA SER A 556 -4.90 23.61 -1.18
C SER A 556 -5.26 25.10 -1.32
N ASN A 557 -5.74 25.52 -2.50
CA ASN A 557 -6.17 26.88 -2.82
C ASN A 557 -5.04 27.92 -2.71
N VAL A 558 -3.79 27.51 -2.94
CA VAL A 558 -2.61 28.41 -2.94
C VAL A 558 -2.65 29.40 -4.10
N PHE A 559 -3.16 28.99 -5.26
CA PHE A 559 -3.24 29.84 -6.45
C PHE A 559 -4.57 30.59 -6.60
N ASP A 560 -5.47 30.49 -5.61
CA ASP A 560 -6.84 31.02 -5.59
C ASP A 560 -7.64 30.81 -6.90
N GLN A 561 -7.47 29.65 -7.54
CA GLN A 561 -8.10 29.40 -8.84
C GLN A 561 -9.63 29.22 -8.72
N PRO A 562 -10.42 29.54 -9.75
CA PRO A 562 -11.86 29.36 -9.75
C PRO A 562 -12.28 27.93 -9.36
N GLY A 563 -13.39 27.80 -8.64
CA GLY A 563 -13.87 26.49 -8.15
C GLY A 563 -14.03 25.44 -9.26
N ILE A 564 -14.43 25.89 -10.46
CA ILE A 564 -14.68 24.99 -11.59
C ILE A 564 -13.41 24.27 -12.02
N VAL A 565 -12.27 24.95 -11.94
CA VAL A 565 -10.95 24.37 -12.24
C VAL A 565 -10.64 23.27 -11.22
N THR A 566 -10.88 23.52 -9.94
CA THR A 566 -10.71 22.51 -8.87
C THR A 566 -11.61 21.29 -9.08
N GLY A 567 -12.86 21.50 -9.49
CA GLY A 567 -13.80 20.41 -9.83
C GLY A 567 -13.31 19.54 -10.99
N VAL A 568 -12.95 20.17 -12.12
CA VAL A 568 -12.43 19.47 -13.32
C VAL A 568 -11.13 18.73 -12.99
N MET A 569 -10.22 19.36 -12.26
CA MET A 569 -8.97 18.72 -11.82
C MET A 569 -9.24 17.53 -10.88
N GLY A 570 -10.30 17.56 -10.08
CA GLY A 570 -10.74 16.41 -9.29
C GLY A 570 -11.17 15.21 -10.15
N VAL A 571 -11.91 15.46 -11.23
CA VAL A 571 -12.31 14.40 -12.18
C VAL A 571 -11.08 13.83 -12.89
N VAL A 572 -10.16 14.68 -13.36
CA VAL A 572 -8.90 14.24 -13.98
C VAL A 572 -8.09 13.39 -12.99
N PHE A 573 -7.95 13.85 -11.74
CA PHE A 573 -7.29 13.12 -10.66
C PHE A 573 -7.83 11.70 -10.50
N PHE A 574 -9.15 11.56 -10.43
CA PHE A 574 -9.80 10.25 -10.32
C PHE A 574 -9.48 9.37 -11.55
N VAL A 575 -9.67 9.87 -12.77
CA VAL A 575 -9.57 9.07 -13.99
C VAL A 575 -8.18 8.45 -14.16
N TYR A 576 -7.09 9.22 -14.07
CA TYR A 576 -5.76 8.64 -14.29
C TYR A 576 -5.34 7.72 -13.13
N ASN A 577 -5.71 8.01 -11.87
CA ASN A 577 -5.42 7.13 -10.75
C ASN A 577 -6.21 5.82 -10.86
N ALA A 578 -7.46 5.87 -11.33
CA ALA A 578 -8.27 4.68 -11.56
C ALA A 578 -7.68 3.80 -12.68
N VAL A 579 -7.29 4.40 -13.80
CA VAL A 579 -6.61 3.68 -14.90
C VAL A 579 -5.30 3.08 -14.42
N PHE A 580 -4.49 3.85 -13.70
CA PHE A 580 -3.20 3.37 -13.20
C PHE A 580 -3.39 2.24 -12.17
N ALA A 581 -4.30 2.37 -11.22
CA ALA A 581 -4.65 1.33 -10.25
C ALA A 581 -5.07 0.03 -10.95
N LEU A 582 -5.90 0.13 -11.99
CA LEU A 582 -6.34 -1.01 -12.80
C LEU A 582 -5.15 -1.68 -13.49
N VAL A 583 -4.24 -0.91 -14.08
CA VAL A 583 -3.03 -1.46 -14.72
C VAL A 583 -2.15 -2.19 -13.69
N LEU A 584 -1.90 -1.61 -12.52
CA LEU A 584 -1.11 -2.27 -11.47
C LEU A 584 -1.78 -3.57 -11.02
N LEU A 585 -3.11 -3.55 -10.84
CA LEU A 585 -3.91 -4.69 -10.43
C LEU A 585 -3.81 -5.83 -11.47
N LEU A 586 -3.99 -5.53 -12.76
CA LEU A 586 -3.86 -6.52 -13.83
C LEU A 586 -2.45 -7.10 -13.91
N LEU A 587 -1.41 -6.28 -13.73
CA LEU A 587 -0.02 -6.76 -13.74
C LEU A 587 0.26 -7.74 -12.61
N VAL A 588 -0.22 -7.45 -11.40
CA VAL A 588 -0.09 -8.35 -10.24
C VAL A 588 -0.88 -9.63 -10.45
N LEU A 589 -2.10 -9.54 -10.99
CA LEU A 589 -2.94 -10.71 -11.26
C LEU A 589 -2.29 -11.63 -12.30
N ILE A 590 -1.85 -11.08 -13.44
CA ILE A 590 -1.17 -11.84 -14.50
C ILE A 590 0.13 -12.46 -13.97
N ALA A 591 0.92 -11.73 -13.17
CA ALA A 591 2.14 -12.26 -12.56
C ALA A 591 1.84 -13.42 -11.60
N SER A 592 0.79 -13.30 -10.79
CA SER A 592 0.38 -14.32 -9.82
C SER A 592 -0.17 -15.58 -10.50
N VAL A 593 -1.03 -15.43 -11.50
CA VAL A 593 -1.57 -16.56 -12.28
C VAL A 593 -0.45 -17.29 -13.01
N TYR A 594 0.45 -16.55 -13.66
CA TYR A 594 1.59 -17.16 -14.35
C TYR A 594 2.51 -17.92 -13.38
N ALA A 595 2.79 -17.36 -12.21
CA ALA A 595 3.65 -17.98 -11.21
C ALA A 595 3.10 -19.30 -10.65
N ILE A 596 1.77 -19.49 -10.69
CA ILE A 596 1.10 -20.73 -10.24
C ILE A 596 0.95 -21.73 -11.39
N VAL A 597 0.63 -21.26 -12.60
CA VAL A 597 0.23 -22.14 -13.73
C VAL A 597 1.42 -22.60 -14.58
N SER A 598 2.50 -21.82 -14.66
CA SER A 598 3.64 -22.18 -15.50
C SER A 598 4.46 -23.31 -14.89
N LYS A 599 4.90 -24.26 -15.73
CA LYS A 599 5.75 -25.38 -15.29
C LYS A 599 7.17 -24.96 -14.89
N ASN A 600 7.67 -23.88 -15.50
CA ASN A 600 9.00 -23.31 -15.24
C ASN A 600 8.91 -21.77 -15.16
N PRO A 601 8.31 -21.22 -14.09
CA PRO A 601 8.06 -19.78 -13.95
C PRO A 601 9.34 -18.95 -13.98
N ASP A 602 10.45 -19.51 -13.49
CA ASP A 602 11.74 -18.81 -13.40
C ASP A 602 12.37 -18.49 -14.77
N THR A 603 11.89 -19.09 -15.87
CA THR A 603 12.41 -18.78 -17.22
C THR A 603 11.97 -17.41 -17.72
N ARG A 604 10.87 -16.85 -17.19
CA ARG A 604 10.33 -15.54 -17.57
C ARG A 604 11.16 -14.37 -17.05
N TYR A 605 11.76 -14.54 -15.89
CA TYR A 605 12.60 -13.53 -15.25
C TYR A 605 14.05 -13.92 -15.51
N GLN A 606 14.82 -13.04 -16.15
CA GLN A 606 16.24 -13.31 -16.32
C GLN A 606 16.87 -13.50 -14.93
N PRO A 607 17.78 -14.48 -14.76
CA PRO A 607 18.59 -14.53 -13.55
C PRO A 607 19.17 -13.13 -13.34
N MET A 608 18.91 -12.55 -12.17
CA MET A 608 19.33 -11.18 -11.89
C MET A 608 20.80 -10.99 -12.28
N ARG A 609 21.13 -9.84 -12.90
CA ARG A 609 22.46 -9.51 -13.48
C ARG A 609 23.62 -9.42 -12.46
N ASP A 610 23.43 -9.98 -11.29
CA ASP A 610 24.28 -9.90 -10.12
C ASP A 610 24.56 -11.33 -9.67
N ASP A 611 25.76 -11.60 -9.15
CA ASP A 611 26.25 -12.96 -8.84
C ASP A 611 25.40 -13.69 -7.79
N ARG A 612 24.43 -13.03 -7.16
CA ARG A 612 23.44 -13.64 -6.24
C ARG A 612 22.73 -14.88 -6.80
N GLY A 613 22.47 -14.94 -8.10
CA GLY A 613 21.80 -16.09 -8.72
C GLY A 613 22.63 -17.38 -8.67
N SER A 614 23.97 -17.26 -8.73
CA SER A 614 24.86 -18.42 -8.60
C SER A 614 24.99 -18.83 -7.14
N PHE A 615 25.04 -17.89 -6.19
CA PHE A 615 25.13 -18.20 -4.75
C PHE A 615 23.88 -18.87 -4.16
N ILE A 616 22.69 -18.55 -4.67
CA ILE A 616 21.43 -19.20 -4.25
C ILE A 616 21.33 -20.62 -4.81
N LYS A 617 21.77 -20.84 -6.05
CA LYS A 617 21.70 -22.15 -6.73
C LYS A 617 22.84 -23.09 -6.37
N SER A 618 24.02 -22.55 -6.06
CA SER A 618 25.20 -23.34 -5.71
C SER A 618 24.93 -24.23 -4.51
N GLN A 619 24.15 -23.80 -3.52
CA GLN A 619 23.89 -24.64 -2.34
C GLN A 619 23.03 -25.88 -2.64
N SER A 620 21.93 -25.74 -3.40
CA SER A 620 21.00 -26.85 -3.66
C SER A 620 21.50 -27.80 -4.75
N GLN A 621 22.23 -27.28 -5.75
CA GLN A 621 22.81 -28.11 -6.80
C GLN A 621 24.17 -28.69 -6.41
N LEU A 622 25.06 -27.97 -5.69
CA LEU A 622 26.34 -28.59 -5.29
C LEU A 622 26.13 -29.75 -4.31
N THR A 623 25.18 -29.70 -3.38
CA THR A 623 24.96 -30.84 -2.47
C THR A 623 24.51 -32.07 -3.26
N THR A 624 23.65 -31.89 -4.26
CA THR A 624 23.13 -32.99 -5.08
C THR A 624 24.19 -33.51 -6.05
N GLU A 625 24.98 -32.62 -6.66
CA GLU A 625 26.06 -32.98 -7.59
C GLU A 625 27.28 -33.55 -6.86
N LEU A 626 27.68 -33.03 -5.69
CA LEU A 626 28.75 -33.63 -4.88
C LEU A 626 28.32 -34.95 -4.24
N ASP A 627 27.04 -35.12 -3.90
CA ASP A 627 26.55 -36.41 -3.39
C ASP A 627 26.40 -37.42 -4.54
N ALA A 628 26.05 -36.97 -5.76
CA ALA A 628 26.10 -37.80 -6.97
C ALA A 628 27.54 -38.15 -7.39
N LEU A 629 28.47 -37.19 -7.36
CA LEU A 629 29.91 -37.41 -7.59
C LEU A 629 30.52 -38.25 -6.47
N GLY A 630 30.07 -38.07 -5.23
CA GLY A 630 30.47 -38.85 -4.06
C GLY A 630 29.97 -40.29 -4.15
N ALA A 631 28.72 -40.51 -4.60
CA ALA A 631 28.18 -41.84 -4.88
C ALA A 631 28.92 -42.52 -6.04
N THR A 632 29.25 -41.76 -7.09
CA THR A 632 30.06 -42.25 -8.22
C THR A 632 31.49 -42.59 -7.79
N ALA A 633 32.10 -41.76 -6.92
CA ALA A 633 33.44 -41.98 -6.38
C ALA A 633 33.50 -43.11 -5.34
N ARG A 634 32.40 -43.39 -4.63
CA ARG A 634 32.26 -44.54 -3.73
C ARG A 634 31.93 -45.85 -4.46
N GLY A 635 31.70 -45.79 -5.77
CA GLY A 635 31.36 -46.97 -6.57
C GLY A 635 29.92 -47.46 -6.40
N ASP A 636 29.04 -46.66 -5.79
CA ASP A 636 27.60 -46.95 -5.68
C ASP A 636 26.90 -46.68 -7.02
N MET A 637 27.28 -47.42 -8.07
CA MET A 637 26.46 -47.54 -9.26
C MET A 637 25.24 -48.38 -8.90
N LYS A 638 24.12 -47.72 -8.59
CA LYS A 638 22.80 -48.36 -8.79
C LYS A 638 22.71 -48.73 -10.26
N SER A 639 22.75 -50.03 -10.53
CA SER A 639 22.49 -50.62 -11.83
C SER A 639 21.24 -50.00 -12.45
N SER A 640 21.41 -49.46 -13.66
CA SER A 640 20.36 -48.86 -14.47
C SER A 640 19.14 -49.81 -14.62
N PRO A 641 17.90 -49.30 -14.69
CA PRO A 641 16.70 -50.10 -14.71
C PRO A 641 16.39 -50.58 -16.14
N TYR A 642 17.03 -51.65 -16.59
CA TYR A 642 16.50 -52.43 -17.72
C TYR A 642 17.12 -53.84 -17.79
N GLN A 643 16.56 -54.77 -17.04
CA GLN A 643 16.41 -56.16 -17.49
C GLN A 643 15.38 -56.85 -16.59
N GLN A 644 14.16 -56.91 -17.09
CA GLN A 644 13.11 -57.77 -16.59
C GLN A 644 13.22 -59.05 -17.41
N SER A 645 13.90 -60.08 -16.88
CA SER A 645 13.86 -61.45 -17.42
C SER A 645 12.85 -62.25 -16.59
N PRO A 646 11.80 -62.81 -17.20
CA PRO A 646 10.72 -63.48 -16.49
C PRO A 646 10.94 -64.99 -16.42
N PHE A 647 12.06 -65.45 -15.85
CA PHE A 647 12.27 -66.86 -15.48
C PHE A 647 13.39 -66.88 -14.45
N ASP A 648 13.01 -67.12 -13.19
CA ASP A 648 13.74 -67.91 -12.20
C ASP A 648 12.98 -67.77 -10.87
N ASP A 649 12.03 -68.69 -10.70
CA ASP A 649 11.48 -69.05 -9.40
C ASP A 649 12.46 -70.02 -8.70
N GLU A 650 12.43 -69.94 -7.38
CA GLU A 650 12.88 -70.94 -6.39
C GLU A 650 14.37 -70.96 -5.99
N ALA A 651 14.65 -70.35 -4.83
CA ALA A 651 15.10 -71.10 -3.64
C ALA A 651 15.18 -70.16 -2.42
N GLU A 652 14.27 -70.39 -1.47
CA GLU A 652 14.50 -70.50 -0.01
C GLU A 652 15.68 -69.68 0.59
N SER A 653 15.56 -68.88 1.64
CA SER A 653 14.86 -69.12 2.91
C SER A 653 15.21 -67.99 3.90
N PHE A 654 14.27 -67.67 4.81
CA PHE A 654 14.41 -67.32 6.25
C PHE A 654 15.63 -66.49 6.71
N SER A 655 15.53 -65.44 7.53
CA SER A 655 14.64 -65.16 8.65
C SER A 655 14.84 -63.72 9.15
N SER A 656 13.78 -63.16 9.72
CA SER A 656 13.73 -62.18 10.83
C SER A 656 14.96 -62.16 11.75
N GLY A 657 15.33 -61.08 12.43
CA GLY A 657 14.63 -59.85 12.79
C GLY A 657 15.29 -59.29 14.07
N ASN A 658 14.96 -58.04 14.42
CA ASN A 658 15.29 -57.34 15.67
C ASN A 658 16.80 -57.15 15.98
N GLY A 659 17.30 -56.10 16.60
CA GLY A 659 16.72 -55.05 17.41
C GLY A 659 17.80 -54.66 18.45
N ALA A 660 17.99 -53.37 18.66
CA ALA A 660 18.51 -52.72 19.87
C ALA A 660 19.88 -53.13 20.48
N ASN A 661 20.85 -52.22 20.30
CA ASN A 661 21.45 -51.35 21.33
C ASN A 661 22.27 -51.89 22.53
N VAL A 662 23.38 -51.16 22.77
CA VAL A 662 24.18 -50.95 24.00
C VAL A 662 25.25 -52.00 24.36
N GLY A 663 26.49 -51.54 24.55
CA GLY A 663 27.49 -52.25 25.34
C GLY A 663 28.95 -51.91 25.04
N HIS A 664 29.40 -50.71 25.41
CA HIS A 664 30.83 -50.44 25.59
C HIS A 664 31.32 -51.22 26.82
N GLN A 665 32.28 -52.13 26.67
CA GLN A 665 33.26 -52.46 27.70
C GLN A 665 34.47 -53.20 27.10
N ASN A 666 35.66 -52.73 27.52
CA ASN A 666 36.99 -53.20 27.13
C ASN A 666 37.27 -54.62 27.64
N LEU A 667 37.98 -55.42 26.83
CA LEU A 667 39.04 -56.30 27.33
C LEU A 667 40.10 -56.50 26.24
N GLU A 668 41.35 -56.20 26.58
CA GLU A 668 42.55 -56.38 25.76
C GLU A 668 42.86 -57.87 25.51
N THR A 669 43.33 -58.19 24.31
CA THR A 669 44.52 -59.05 24.11
C THR A 669 45.09 -58.77 22.71
N GLY A 670 46.39 -58.50 22.66
CA GLY A 670 47.08 -58.03 21.46
C GLY A 670 47.37 -59.10 20.42
N HIS A 671 47.47 -58.65 19.16
CA HIS A 671 48.58 -59.01 18.28
C HIS A 671 48.66 -58.02 17.11
N THR A 672 49.87 -57.51 16.92
CA THR A 672 50.38 -56.72 15.80
C THR A 672 50.11 -57.38 14.45
N ARG A 673 49.51 -56.67 13.49
CA ARG A 673 49.62 -56.95 12.05
C ARG A 673 49.48 -55.68 11.21
N GLN A 674 50.31 -55.66 10.16
CA GLN A 674 50.71 -54.55 9.31
C GLN A 674 49.58 -53.95 8.46
N ALA A 675 49.72 -52.66 8.14
CA ALA A 675 49.07 -52.00 7.03
C ALA A 675 49.87 -52.24 5.73
N PRO A 676 49.23 -52.50 4.57
CA PRO A 676 49.92 -52.52 3.28
C PRO A 676 50.06 -51.10 2.71
N ALA A 677 51.30 -50.78 2.30
CA ALA A 677 51.70 -49.53 1.67
C ALA A 677 51.47 -49.54 0.15
N SER A 678 51.22 -48.36 -0.40
CA SER A 678 51.17 -48.04 -1.83
C SER A 678 52.57 -48.00 -2.47
N PRO A 679 52.73 -48.33 -3.77
CA PRO A 679 54.03 -48.38 -4.41
C PRO A 679 54.40 -47.04 -5.10
N VAL A 680 55.51 -46.43 -4.69
CA VAL A 680 56.34 -45.57 -5.54
C VAL A 680 57.80 -45.79 -5.11
N ASP A 681 58.64 -46.27 -6.02
CA ASP A 681 60.06 -46.54 -5.77
C ASP A 681 60.93 -45.48 -6.50
N PRO A 682 62.01 -44.95 -5.87
CA PRO A 682 62.91 -43.94 -6.44
C PRO A 682 64.24 -44.54 -6.93
N SER A 683 64.90 -43.92 -7.92
CA SER A 683 66.33 -44.18 -8.20
C SER A 683 67.03 -43.04 -9.00
N VAL A 684 67.72 -42.13 -8.30
CA VAL A 684 69.20 -41.84 -8.24
C VAL A 684 69.80 -40.88 -9.32
N PRO A 685 71.03 -40.29 -9.17
CA PRO A 685 71.24 -38.82 -9.14
C PRO A 685 72.39 -38.33 -10.08
N LEU A 686 72.82 -37.05 -9.97
CA LEU A 686 74.23 -36.57 -9.93
C LEU A 686 74.37 -35.05 -10.24
N PHE A 687 74.98 -34.33 -9.29
CA PHE A 687 75.47 -32.94 -9.32
C PHE A 687 76.69 -32.77 -10.27
N PRO A 688 77.24 -31.56 -10.58
CA PRO A 688 77.43 -30.46 -9.62
C PRO A 688 77.35 -28.99 -10.07
N SER A 689 77.43 -28.19 -9.02
CA SER A 689 77.50 -26.75 -8.80
C SER A 689 78.62 -25.98 -9.52
N ASP A 690 78.35 -24.70 -9.80
CA ASP A 690 79.21 -23.53 -9.50
C ASP A 690 78.31 -22.27 -9.63
N GLY A 691 78.41 -21.17 -8.88
CA GLY A 691 79.49 -20.69 -8.02
C GLY A 691 79.91 -19.27 -8.42
N ALA A 692 79.26 -18.26 -7.83
CA ALA A 692 79.76 -16.89 -7.57
C ALA A 692 79.58 -15.71 -8.58
N SER A 693 78.93 -14.65 -8.06
CA SER A 693 79.44 -13.27 -7.92
C SER A 693 79.03 -12.11 -8.88
N ARG A 694 78.41 -11.09 -8.22
CA ARG A 694 78.62 -9.62 -8.27
C ARG A 694 78.17 -8.72 -9.46
N ARG A 695 77.42 -7.68 -9.06
CA ARG A 695 77.38 -6.25 -9.50
C ARG A 695 76.83 -5.90 -10.91
N GLY A 696 75.79 -5.02 -10.95
CA GLY A 696 75.27 -4.34 -12.16
C GLY A 696 76.09 -3.10 -12.54
N PRO A 697 75.51 -2.01 -13.11
CA PRO A 697 74.33 -1.80 -13.98
C PRO A 697 74.72 -1.17 -15.36
N THR A 698 73.78 -0.95 -16.31
CA THR A 698 73.63 0.27 -17.19
C THR A 698 72.80 0.04 -18.48
N TYR A 699 71.95 1.04 -18.77
CA TYR A 699 71.47 1.62 -20.06
C TYR A 699 71.81 0.94 -21.41
N GLU A 700 70.86 0.88 -22.36
CA GLU A 700 70.64 1.88 -23.43
C GLU A 700 69.53 1.48 -24.43
N ASN A 701 69.03 2.48 -25.17
CA ASN A 701 67.91 2.49 -26.13
C ASN A 701 68.08 1.56 -27.36
N ASP A 702 66.96 1.15 -27.99
CA ASP A 702 66.44 1.77 -29.23
C ASP A 702 65.42 0.88 -29.97
N ASN A 703 64.36 1.51 -30.46
CA ASN A 703 63.40 1.05 -31.48
C ASN A 703 64.04 1.28 -32.90
N PRO A 704 63.41 1.06 -34.09
CA PRO A 704 62.17 0.35 -34.48
C PRO A 704 62.29 -0.46 -35.83
N PHE A 705 61.14 -0.98 -36.32
CA PHE A 705 60.80 -1.43 -37.70
C PHE A 705 61.21 -2.82 -38.22
N GLY A 706 60.19 -3.60 -38.65
CA GLY A 706 60.37 -4.82 -39.45
C GLY A 706 59.06 -5.46 -39.93
N ARG A 707 58.72 -5.17 -41.19
CA ARG A 707 57.57 -5.57 -42.04
C ARG A 707 57.12 -7.05 -42.03
N SER A 708 55.82 -7.23 -42.33
CA SER A 708 55.06 -8.41 -42.81
C SER A 708 55.70 -9.10 -44.06
N PRO A 709 55.25 -10.28 -44.58
CA PRO A 709 53.85 -10.59 -44.97
C PRO A 709 53.37 -12.07 -44.91
N SER A 710 52.06 -12.24 -45.10
CA SER A 710 51.35 -13.49 -45.37
C SER A 710 51.70 -14.12 -46.73
N PRO A 711 51.29 -15.39 -46.95
CA PRO A 711 50.71 -15.76 -48.25
C PRO A 711 49.39 -16.55 -48.16
N VAL A 712 48.69 -16.56 -49.29
CA VAL A 712 47.29 -16.94 -49.55
C VAL A 712 47.26 -18.20 -50.45
N ASN A 713 46.39 -19.18 -50.10
CA ASN A 713 45.55 -20.14 -50.90
C ASN A 713 46.06 -20.81 -52.20
N PRO A 714 45.53 -22.01 -52.66
CA PRO A 714 44.13 -22.12 -53.16
C PRO A 714 43.41 -23.51 -53.23
N GLY A 715 42.06 -23.47 -53.31
CA GLY A 715 41.09 -24.35 -54.06
C GLY A 715 40.99 -25.86 -53.73
N SER A 716 39.88 -26.61 -53.81
CA SER A 716 38.51 -26.50 -54.36
C SER A 716 37.70 -27.73 -53.84
N ALA A 717 36.47 -27.58 -53.33
CA ALA A 717 35.16 -27.90 -53.95
C ALA A 717 34.51 -29.27 -53.61
N LEU A 718 33.25 -29.18 -53.13
CA LEU A 718 32.07 -30.06 -53.26
C LEU A 718 31.69 -31.13 -52.19
N ALA A 719 30.39 -31.06 -51.86
CA ALA A 719 29.43 -32.09 -51.42
C ALA A 719 29.16 -32.34 -49.91
N ALA A 720 28.08 -31.68 -49.46
CA ALA A 720 26.89 -32.22 -48.76
C ALA A 720 26.97 -33.05 -47.44
N ASN A 721 26.11 -32.58 -46.52
CA ASN A 721 25.31 -33.30 -45.51
C ASN A 721 25.86 -33.56 -44.08
N THR A 722 25.24 -32.81 -43.15
CA THR A 722 24.68 -33.21 -41.84
C THR A 722 25.56 -33.97 -40.85
N TYR A 723 25.92 -33.33 -39.73
CA TYR A 723 25.51 -33.65 -38.34
C TYR A 723 26.20 -32.64 -37.39
N ARG A 724 25.46 -31.66 -36.87
CA ARG A 724 26.00 -30.67 -35.93
C ARG A 724 25.74 -31.15 -34.50
N ALA A 725 26.77 -31.73 -33.88
CA ALA A 725 26.78 -32.04 -32.46
C ALA A 725 26.70 -30.76 -31.62
N GLN A 726 25.74 -30.73 -30.70
CA GLN A 726 25.62 -29.73 -29.64
C GLN A 726 26.66 -30.03 -28.56
N ASN A 727 27.75 -29.26 -28.51
CA ASN A 727 28.63 -29.18 -27.34
C ASN A 727 28.35 -27.87 -26.59
N ASN A 728 27.89 -28.01 -25.35
CA ASN A 728 27.61 -26.96 -24.39
C ASN A 728 28.91 -26.64 -23.64
N PRO A 729 29.50 -25.43 -23.75
CA PRO A 729 30.70 -25.10 -22.98
C PRO A 729 30.36 -24.88 -21.50
N SER A 730 31.17 -25.47 -20.62
CA SER A 730 31.04 -25.42 -19.17
C SER A 730 31.32 -24.01 -18.59
N PRO A 731 30.82 -23.68 -17.38
CA PRO A 731 30.75 -22.29 -16.88
C PRO A 731 32.07 -21.67 -16.38
N TRP A 732 33.22 -22.33 -16.47
CA TRP A 732 34.44 -21.93 -15.77
C TRP A 732 35.38 -20.97 -16.54
N GLN A 733 35.02 -20.51 -17.74
CA GLN A 733 35.92 -19.75 -18.60
C GLN A 733 35.55 -18.27 -18.84
N ARG A 734 34.94 -17.58 -17.87
CA ARG A 734 34.83 -16.11 -17.95
C ARG A 734 35.24 -15.44 -16.65
N GLY A 735 36.54 -15.15 -16.55
CA GLY A 735 37.08 -14.40 -15.42
C GLY A 735 38.60 -14.18 -15.51
N ALA A 736 39.07 -13.45 -16.52
CA ALA A 736 40.34 -12.72 -16.46
C ALA A 736 40.37 -11.71 -17.62
N GLY A 737 40.09 -10.45 -17.30
CA GLY A 737 40.34 -9.31 -18.20
C GLY A 737 40.90 -8.19 -17.34
N TYR A 738 42.23 -8.04 -17.38
CA TYR A 738 42.92 -6.87 -16.86
C TYR A 738 42.80 -5.72 -17.87
N ASP A 739 42.67 -4.51 -17.32
CA ASP A 739 42.62 -3.24 -18.03
C ASP A 739 43.84 -3.00 -18.92
N HIS A 740 43.60 -2.39 -20.09
CA HIS A 740 44.38 -1.29 -20.67
C HIS A 740 43.48 -0.43 -21.54
#